data_AF-A0A2V1DVI4-F1
#
_entry.id   AF-A0A2V1DVI4-F1
#
_cell.length_a   1.000
_cell.length_b   1.000
_cell.length_c   1.000
_cell.angle_alpha   90.00
_cell.angle_beta   90.00
_cell.angle_gamma   90.00
#
_symmetry.space_group_name_H-M   'P 1'
#
loop_
_entity.id
_entity.type
_entity.pdbx_description
1 polymer ?
#
loop_
_entity_poly.entity_id
_entity_poly.type
_entity_poly.pdbx_seq_one_letter_code
_entity_poly.pdbx_strand_id
1 'polypeptide(L)'
;MPSSTSPPPLSPGQTHALFDILIHHQLYAEIEAFKYSTAIERYGYPFAKADGQQTTSPLLQSLLNKFVLRLPGVSNLDTASFWQDKVSVLVAKLAEAELSESYDKGAIGSRKALATAISSLLEYVARGMLGGYPVKQVEEKDKEGGTGEEKSGKKEYDRNKPEDILQAWDDGMRQLIYGDLLDELFDKAAASDKLSDHSSLVQAAHEYILLNLASFLHHIFIMSPDGQYLLRLLENIHRLIPYGMIRQTLRYGNAATMINAMVRLVLTKLSVTAITNFIGLTNNSNDGMNLLQQIISTVAAWDTAEFQKKAGKLESCREAPKKEVFKAIKAHVYASRDKHDAVRSISLAENKSIIAVILENASPPISTTSLSEDQHAIAMEFYSNYLSIRDREEITKILCKLQPDVLTVAMKDLVSAFEPVIRQCHKAVDLSDTVSDAQNFLNDLIKVSKPKKLSTVGSRAGSRETSRDPSPKENDFTTPASALDASSNSNIRVPTVEDYVNLLRTHMPSAHKFLHQVCSNAPDLANEYRTYARAILDELRVTDSAALAQPTEHGAGSMSLPLQSLFSTLPSPKQDELRPLLDQHEQRLQSLKQTSHQRLNAVIASTHPSPPPPLSPNKPNPNNSANASPSQGNTHHGPGMYLSRWHSLIDSTYITPATLAGPVRRGWQVKGEFDTVKGGKTSSLPSRGAGAAQRKSVERMGVGAVAGVGVGTGAEVERETDSDDGNGDNDGDGGGVLEEDRVRAVWEGLESGWTGVCRGLEVMGPL
;
A
#
# COMPACT_ATOMS: atom_id res chain seq x y z
N MET A 1 -25.51 28.41 -44.06
CA MET A 1 -25.16 28.32 -42.62
C MET A 1 -24.96 26.86 -42.29
N PRO A 2 -23.77 26.40 -41.87
CA PRO A 2 -23.64 25.03 -41.39
C PRO A 2 -24.30 24.95 -40.01
N SER A 3 -25.21 24.00 -39.86
CA SER A 3 -25.87 23.64 -38.61
C SER A 3 -24.82 23.23 -37.58
N SER A 4 -24.66 24.02 -36.53
CA SER A 4 -23.89 23.66 -35.34
C SER A 4 -24.61 22.54 -34.59
N THR A 5 -24.41 21.29 -35.01
CA THR A 5 -24.75 20.14 -34.18
C THR A 5 -23.82 20.14 -32.97
N SER A 6 -24.37 20.45 -31.79
CA SER A 6 -23.67 20.25 -30.54
C SER A 6 -23.19 18.79 -30.45
N PRO A 7 -21.93 18.54 -30.05
CA PRO A 7 -21.42 17.17 -29.91
C PRO A 7 -22.30 16.38 -28.92
N PRO A 8 -22.49 15.06 -29.14
CA PRO A 8 -23.37 14.23 -28.32
C PRO A 8 -22.89 14.20 -26.85
N PRO A 9 -23.77 14.02 -25.86
CA PRO A 9 -23.35 13.85 -24.47
C PRO A 9 -22.43 12.62 -24.32
N LEU A 10 -21.62 12.59 -23.25
CA LEU A 10 -20.83 11.40 -22.92
C LEU A 10 -21.75 10.21 -22.63
N SER A 11 -21.35 9.02 -23.05
CA SER A 11 -22.01 7.79 -22.61
C SER A 11 -21.85 7.60 -21.09
N PRO A 12 -22.68 6.78 -20.43
CA PRO A 12 -22.48 6.46 -19.02
C PRO A 12 -21.08 5.89 -18.75
N GLY A 13 -20.62 4.98 -19.61
CA GLY A 13 -19.30 4.37 -19.53
C GLY A 13 -18.16 5.36 -19.70
N GLN A 14 -18.23 6.26 -20.70
CA GLN A 14 -17.28 7.37 -20.86
C GLN A 14 -17.28 8.31 -19.65
N THR A 15 -18.46 8.56 -19.06
CA THR A 15 -18.58 9.40 -17.86
C THR A 15 -17.94 8.73 -16.64
N HIS A 16 -18.11 7.42 -16.49
CA HIS A 16 -17.45 6.62 -15.45
C HIS A 16 -15.93 6.59 -15.66
N ALA A 17 -15.45 6.36 -16.89
CA ALA A 17 -14.04 6.39 -17.23
C ALA A 17 -13.43 7.76 -16.92
N LEU A 18 -14.12 8.85 -17.27
CA LEU A 18 -13.67 10.20 -16.95
C LEU A 18 -13.59 10.43 -15.43
N PHE A 19 -14.62 10.02 -14.70
CA PHE A 19 -14.64 10.15 -13.24
C PHE A 19 -13.47 9.41 -12.60
N ASP A 20 -13.20 8.21 -13.08
CA ASP A 20 -12.11 7.36 -12.60
C ASP A 20 -10.74 8.03 -12.81
N ILE A 21 -10.45 8.52 -14.01
CA ILE A 21 -9.21 9.23 -14.36
C ILE A 21 -9.02 10.48 -13.48
N LEU A 22 -10.07 11.30 -13.33
CA LEU A 22 -9.98 12.56 -12.58
C LEU A 22 -9.71 12.32 -11.09
N ILE A 23 -10.36 11.33 -10.48
CA ILE A 23 -10.13 10.99 -9.07
C ILE A 23 -8.73 10.41 -8.89
N HIS A 24 -8.30 9.53 -9.79
CA HIS A 24 -6.99 8.90 -9.75
C HIS A 24 -5.86 9.94 -9.75
N HIS A 25 -5.83 10.84 -10.73
CA HIS A 25 -4.77 11.85 -10.82
C HIS A 25 -4.87 12.91 -9.73
N GLN A 26 -6.06 13.41 -9.41
CA GLN A 26 -6.23 14.43 -8.36
C GLN A 26 -5.76 13.89 -7.01
N LEU A 27 -6.23 12.70 -6.61
CA LEU A 27 -5.90 12.15 -5.29
C LEU A 27 -4.42 11.85 -5.18
N TYR A 28 -3.82 11.30 -6.23
CA TYR A 28 -2.38 11.03 -6.25
C TYR A 28 -1.54 12.30 -6.19
N ALA A 29 -1.92 13.34 -6.94
CA ALA A 29 -1.26 14.65 -6.91
C ALA A 29 -1.35 15.30 -5.53
N GLU A 30 -2.51 15.23 -4.86
CA GLU A 30 -2.67 15.73 -3.49
C GLU A 30 -1.77 14.99 -2.49
N ILE A 31 -1.64 13.67 -2.61
CA ILE A 31 -0.73 12.87 -1.77
C ILE A 31 0.74 13.23 -2.04
N GLU A 32 1.13 13.38 -3.31
CA GLU A 32 2.50 13.77 -3.67
C GLU A 32 2.85 15.21 -3.23
N ALA A 33 1.87 16.11 -3.13
CA ALA A 33 2.09 17.49 -2.69
C ALA A 33 2.73 17.57 -1.29
N PHE A 34 2.48 16.58 -0.40
CA PHE A 34 3.09 16.49 0.93
C PHE A 34 4.61 16.31 0.93
N LYS A 35 5.25 16.20 -0.24
CA LYS A 35 6.70 16.40 -0.40
C LYS A 35 7.14 17.82 -0.01
N TYR A 36 6.23 18.80 -0.02
CA TYR A 36 6.49 20.20 0.27
C TYR A 36 5.70 20.67 1.49
N SER A 37 6.31 21.52 2.33
CA SER A 37 5.66 22.02 3.55
C SER A 37 4.44 22.88 3.25
N THR A 38 4.40 23.53 2.10
CA THR A 38 3.27 24.35 1.65
C THR A 38 1.97 23.56 1.51
N ALA A 39 2.03 22.23 1.34
CA ALA A 39 0.85 21.39 1.24
C ALA A 39 0.01 21.41 2.53
N ILE A 40 0.65 21.33 3.70
CA ILE A 40 -0.09 21.38 4.97
C ILE A 40 -0.59 22.79 5.29
N GLU A 41 0.17 23.82 4.92
CA GLU A 41 -0.22 25.24 5.06
C GLU A 41 -1.43 25.63 4.20
N ARG A 42 -1.64 24.91 3.09
CA ARG A 42 -2.75 25.14 2.15
C ARG A 42 -3.81 24.05 2.18
N TYR A 43 -3.73 23.12 3.13
CA TYR A 43 -4.67 21.99 3.23
C TYR A 43 -6.09 22.44 3.61
N GLY A 44 -6.20 23.41 4.53
CA GLY A 44 -7.49 23.84 5.11
C GLY A 44 -7.89 23.03 6.35
N TYR A 45 -9.11 23.25 6.83
CA TYR A 45 -9.61 22.65 8.07
C TYR A 45 -9.45 21.12 8.09
N PRO A 46 -8.91 20.52 9.18
CA PRO A 46 -8.70 21.08 10.52
C PRO A 46 -7.40 21.88 10.69
N PHE A 47 -6.54 21.94 9.68
CA PHE A 47 -5.33 22.74 9.70
C PHE A 47 -5.63 24.22 9.41
N ALA A 48 -4.73 25.08 9.86
CA ALA A 48 -4.81 26.49 9.56
C ALA A 48 -4.47 26.72 8.07
N LYS A 49 -5.21 27.63 7.44
CA LYS A 49 -4.96 28.12 6.09
C LYS A 49 -5.23 29.62 6.07
N ALA A 50 -4.44 30.37 5.30
CA ALA A 50 -4.63 31.81 5.20
C ALA A 50 -6.00 32.17 4.58
N ASP A 51 -6.61 33.24 5.10
CA ASP A 51 -7.91 33.73 4.63
C ASP A 51 -7.91 34.01 3.13
N GLY A 52 -8.98 33.59 2.46
CA GLY A 52 -9.16 33.78 1.02
C GLY A 52 -8.31 32.86 0.13
N GLN A 53 -7.43 32.03 0.68
CA GLN A 53 -6.76 30.98 -0.09
C GLN A 53 -7.65 29.74 -0.18
N GLN A 54 -7.66 29.10 -1.35
CA GLN A 54 -8.38 27.83 -1.55
C GLN A 54 -7.55 26.64 -1.10
N THR A 55 -8.21 25.56 -0.72
CA THR A 55 -7.50 24.30 -0.43
C THR A 55 -6.80 23.77 -1.68
N THR A 56 -5.56 23.30 -1.52
CA THR A 56 -4.84 22.55 -2.57
C THR A 56 -5.05 21.05 -2.46
N SER A 57 -5.79 20.59 -1.44
CA SER A 57 -6.05 19.17 -1.19
C SER A 57 -7.53 18.87 -0.90
N PRO A 58 -8.46 19.30 -1.79
CA PRO A 58 -9.90 19.19 -1.54
C PRO A 58 -10.39 17.75 -1.35
N LEU A 59 -9.86 16.76 -2.07
CA LEU A 59 -10.29 15.37 -1.91
C LEU A 59 -9.82 14.81 -0.56
N LEU A 60 -8.53 14.95 -0.24
CA LEU A 60 -7.98 14.52 1.04
C LEU A 60 -8.65 15.26 2.20
N GLN A 61 -8.90 16.56 2.07
CA GLN A 61 -9.56 17.36 3.09
C GLN A 61 -10.99 16.85 3.33
N SER A 62 -11.75 16.60 2.27
CA SER A 62 -13.10 16.03 2.38
C SER A 62 -13.07 14.64 3.01
N LEU A 63 -12.12 13.78 2.61
CA LEU A 63 -11.95 12.45 3.20
C LEU A 63 -11.64 12.53 4.71
N LEU A 64 -10.70 13.40 5.11
CA LEU A 64 -10.35 13.60 6.51
C LEU A 64 -11.56 14.09 7.32
N ASN A 65 -12.31 15.07 6.80
CA ASN A 65 -13.44 15.67 7.48
C ASN A 65 -14.64 14.75 7.63
N LYS A 66 -15.00 14.03 6.56
CA LYS A 66 -16.18 13.16 6.54
C LYS A 66 -15.94 11.85 7.27
N PHE A 67 -14.73 11.30 7.19
CA PHE A 67 -14.43 9.98 7.73
C PHE A 67 -13.62 10.02 9.02
N VAL A 68 -12.51 10.77 9.08
CA VAL A 68 -11.59 10.69 10.23
C VAL A 68 -12.01 11.58 11.39
N LEU A 69 -12.39 12.83 11.14
CA LEU A 69 -12.73 13.79 12.20
C LEU A 69 -14.03 13.46 12.95
N ARG A 70 -14.89 12.61 12.37
CA ARG A 70 -16.11 12.13 13.01
C ARG A 70 -15.88 10.90 13.91
N LEU A 71 -14.69 10.31 13.88
CA LEU A 71 -14.39 9.10 14.65
C LEU A 71 -14.47 9.39 16.16
N PRO A 72 -15.17 8.55 16.95
CA PRO A 72 -15.17 8.64 18.41
C PRO A 72 -13.75 8.72 18.97
N GLY A 73 -13.50 9.72 19.82
CA GLY A 73 -12.17 10.06 20.32
C GLY A 73 -11.47 11.14 19.48
N VAL A 74 -11.36 10.98 18.16
CA VAL A 74 -10.75 11.99 17.28
C VAL A 74 -11.58 13.27 17.23
N SER A 75 -12.91 13.14 17.25
CA SER A 75 -13.84 14.27 17.32
C SER A 75 -13.65 15.15 18.56
N ASN A 76 -12.98 14.64 19.60
CA ASN A 76 -12.71 15.35 20.85
C ASN A 76 -11.36 16.09 20.85
N LEU A 77 -10.56 15.95 19.77
CA LEU A 77 -9.28 16.62 19.65
C LEU A 77 -9.48 18.10 19.34
N ASP A 78 -8.85 18.95 20.15
CA ASP A 78 -8.91 20.40 19.95
C ASP A 78 -8.23 20.82 18.65
N THR A 79 -8.93 21.63 17.85
CA THR A 79 -8.46 21.99 16.50
C THR A 79 -7.18 22.82 16.55
N ALA A 80 -7.15 23.87 17.37
CA ALA A 80 -5.99 24.75 17.46
C ALA A 80 -4.78 24.00 18.03
N SER A 81 -4.91 23.42 19.22
CA SER A 81 -3.76 22.85 19.90
C SER A 81 -3.31 21.51 19.32
N PHE A 82 -4.19 20.63 18.83
CA PHE A 82 -3.77 19.33 18.29
C PHE A 82 -3.43 19.41 16.81
N TRP A 83 -4.38 19.85 15.98
CA TRP A 83 -4.20 19.83 14.53
C TRP A 83 -3.26 20.94 14.05
N GLN A 84 -3.45 22.18 14.52
CA GLN A 84 -2.68 23.33 14.03
C GLN A 84 -1.31 23.44 14.73
N ASP A 85 -1.24 23.31 16.05
CA ASP A 85 0.03 23.51 16.78
C ASP A 85 0.93 22.28 16.80
N LYS A 86 0.38 21.06 16.65
CA LYS A 86 1.16 19.81 16.78
C LYS A 86 1.26 19.04 15.48
N VAL A 87 0.14 18.56 14.94
CA VAL A 87 0.15 17.73 13.71
C VAL A 87 0.70 18.54 12.53
N SER A 88 0.28 19.80 12.36
CA SER A 88 0.82 20.67 11.30
C SER A 88 2.34 20.83 11.42
N VAL A 89 2.86 21.05 12.63
CA VAL A 89 4.30 21.19 12.86
C VAL A 89 5.06 19.90 12.51
N LEU A 90 4.56 18.74 12.92
CA LEU A 90 5.18 17.45 12.60
C LEU A 90 5.19 17.19 11.08
N VAL A 91 4.06 17.42 10.41
CA VAL A 91 3.93 17.23 8.96
C VAL A 91 4.81 18.22 8.20
N ALA A 92 4.80 19.51 8.58
CA ALA A 92 5.65 20.53 7.98
C ALA A 92 7.14 20.19 8.14
N LYS A 93 7.58 19.76 9.32
CA LYS A 93 8.98 19.36 9.56
C LYS A 93 9.39 18.12 8.77
N LEU A 94 8.51 17.13 8.65
CA LEU A 94 8.74 15.95 7.80
C LEU A 94 8.84 16.33 6.33
N ALA A 95 8.03 17.27 5.86
CA ALA A 95 8.12 17.79 4.52
C ALA A 95 9.42 18.58 4.31
N GLU A 96 9.77 19.52 5.20
CA GLU A 96 11.02 20.30 5.16
C GLU A 96 12.27 19.41 5.12
N ALA A 97 12.25 18.26 5.78
CA ALA A 97 13.36 17.31 5.83
C ALA A 97 13.71 16.70 4.47
N GLU A 98 12.78 16.73 3.51
CA GLU A 98 12.99 16.33 2.13
C GLU A 98 13.53 14.89 2.04
N LEU A 99 12.73 13.95 2.54
CA LEU A 99 13.07 12.53 2.44
C LEU A 99 13.23 12.12 0.98
N SER A 100 14.24 11.32 0.70
CA SER A 100 14.70 11.01 -0.66
C SER A 100 13.61 10.42 -1.57
N GLU A 101 13.73 10.68 -2.88
CA GLU A 101 12.82 10.22 -3.92
C GLU A 101 13.33 8.98 -4.65
N SER A 102 12.40 8.23 -5.26
CA SER A 102 12.74 7.06 -6.09
C SER A 102 13.62 7.40 -7.28
N TYR A 103 13.45 8.60 -7.86
CA TYR A 103 14.30 9.10 -8.92
C TYR A 103 15.78 9.11 -8.51
N ASP A 104 16.06 9.72 -7.35
CA ASP A 104 17.41 9.93 -6.84
C ASP A 104 18.04 8.61 -6.38
N LYS A 105 17.24 7.73 -5.75
CA LYS A 105 17.66 6.40 -5.30
C LYS A 105 17.97 5.42 -6.44
N GLY A 106 17.50 5.71 -7.66
CA GLY A 106 17.62 4.80 -8.79
C GLY A 106 16.71 3.57 -8.73
N ALA A 107 15.73 3.55 -7.82
CA ALA A 107 14.80 2.45 -7.62
C ALA A 107 13.50 2.89 -6.94
N ILE A 108 12.47 2.04 -7.01
CA ILE A 108 11.22 2.23 -6.27
C ILE A 108 11.49 2.08 -4.78
N GLY A 109 11.24 3.15 -4.03
CA GLY A 109 11.50 3.19 -2.60
C GLY A 109 10.21 3.01 -1.80
N SER A 110 10.36 2.58 -0.55
CA SER A 110 9.24 2.23 0.34
C SER A 110 8.18 3.33 0.44
N ARG A 111 8.61 4.61 0.49
CA ARG A 111 7.68 5.75 0.53
C ARG A 111 6.81 5.85 -0.73
N LYS A 112 7.40 5.65 -1.91
CA LYS A 112 6.66 5.66 -3.19
C LYS A 112 5.73 4.46 -3.27
N ALA A 113 6.21 3.27 -2.92
CA ALA A 113 5.40 2.05 -2.90
C ALA A 113 4.19 2.17 -1.96
N LEU A 114 4.38 2.67 -0.74
CA LEU A 114 3.29 2.85 0.22
C LEU A 114 2.34 3.98 -0.18
N ALA A 115 2.85 5.11 -0.68
CA ALA A 115 2.00 6.23 -1.11
C ALA A 115 1.10 5.85 -2.29
N THR A 116 1.62 5.12 -3.26
CA THR A 116 0.86 4.63 -4.42
C THR A 116 -0.15 3.54 -4.00
N ALA A 117 0.20 2.66 -3.06
CA ALA A 117 -0.74 1.70 -2.48
C ALA A 117 -1.92 2.41 -1.81
N ILE A 118 -1.63 3.38 -0.94
CA ILE A 118 -2.66 4.15 -0.22
C ILE A 118 -3.53 4.94 -1.20
N SER A 119 -2.95 5.57 -2.22
CA SER A 119 -3.70 6.26 -3.28
C SER A 119 -4.70 5.32 -3.94
N SER A 120 -4.24 4.14 -4.40
CA SER A 120 -5.09 3.17 -5.09
C SER A 120 -6.28 2.67 -4.26
N LEU A 121 -6.14 2.65 -2.93
CA LEU A 121 -7.22 2.29 -2.01
C LEU A 121 -8.17 3.46 -1.75
N LEU A 122 -7.63 4.66 -1.48
CA LEU A 122 -8.43 5.84 -1.18
C LEU A 122 -9.28 6.29 -2.39
N GLU A 123 -8.88 5.97 -3.62
CA GLU A 123 -9.67 6.21 -4.84
C GLU A 123 -11.07 5.58 -4.76
N TYR A 124 -11.23 4.41 -4.13
CA TYR A 124 -12.55 3.78 -3.95
C TYR A 124 -13.43 4.58 -3.00
N VAL A 125 -12.86 5.04 -1.90
CA VAL A 125 -13.57 5.86 -0.90
C VAL A 125 -13.94 7.21 -1.51
N ALA A 126 -13.03 7.85 -2.25
CA ALA A 126 -13.28 9.12 -2.93
C ALA A 126 -14.38 9.00 -4.00
N ARG A 127 -14.36 7.94 -4.82
CA ARG A 127 -15.42 7.66 -5.81
C ARG A 127 -16.76 7.39 -5.13
N GLY A 128 -16.78 6.61 -4.04
CA GLY A 128 -17.98 6.37 -3.25
C GLY A 128 -18.54 7.63 -2.60
N MET A 129 -17.68 8.49 -2.06
CA MET A 129 -18.04 9.76 -1.41
C MET A 129 -18.65 10.79 -2.38
N LEU A 130 -18.17 10.83 -3.62
CA LEU A 130 -18.63 11.82 -4.62
C LEU A 130 -19.71 11.27 -5.54
N GLY A 131 -19.55 10.03 -6.02
CA GLY A 131 -20.51 9.37 -6.90
C GLY A 131 -21.68 8.74 -6.15
N GLY A 132 -21.47 8.25 -4.93
CA GLY A 132 -22.43 7.39 -4.23
C GLY A 132 -22.42 5.95 -4.77
N TYR A 133 -22.96 5.02 -3.98
CA TYR A 133 -23.06 3.61 -4.33
C TYR A 133 -24.37 3.31 -5.08
N PRO A 134 -24.36 2.59 -6.22
CA PRO A 134 -25.57 2.38 -7.04
C PRO A 134 -26.73 1.69 -6.29
N VAL A 135 -27.93 2.27 -6.43
CA VAL A 135 -29.18 1.68 -5.93
C VAL A 135 -29.61 0.56 -6.89
N LYS A 136 -29.94 -0.63 -6.36
CA LYS A 136 -30.48 -1.74 -7.18
C LYS A 136 -31.92 -1.39 -7.55
N GLN A 137 -32.24 -1.44 -8.84
CA GLN A 137 -33.64 -1.33 -9.28
C GLN A 137 -34.40 -2.55 -8.73
N VAL A 138 -35.50 -2.30 -8.02
CA VAL A 138 -36.51 -3.35 -7.81
C VAL A 138 -37.18 -3.47 -9.18
N GLU A 139 -36.96 -4.58 -9.89
CA GLU A 139 -37.70 -4.82 -11.12
C GLU A 139 -39.21 -4.81 -10.79
N GLU A 140 -39.97 -3.91 -11.41
CA GLU A 140 -41.43 -3.78 -11.23
C GLU A 140 -42.22 -5.04 -11.64
N LYS A 141 -41.56 -6.07 -12.15
CA LYS A 141 -42.18 -7.34 -12.53
C LYS A 141 -42.77 -8.13 -11.35
N ASP A 142 -42.38 -7.84 -10.12
CA ASP A 142 -42.91 -8.53 -8.93
C ASP A 142 -44.17 -7.86 -8.33
N LYS A 143 -44.67 -6.76 -8.92
CA LYS A 143 -45.86 -6.05 -8.40
C LYS A 143 -47.18 -6.37 -9.11
N GLU A 144 -47.15 -6.99 -10.29
CA GLU A 144 -48.37 -7.39 -11.01
C GLU A 144 -48.61 -8.90 -10.90
N GLY A 145 -48.94 -9.39 -9.70
CA GLY A 145 -49.43 -10.76 -9.59
C GLY A 145 -49.38 -11.46 -8.23
N GLY A 146 -49.70 -10.81 -7.11
CA GLY A 146 -49.75 -11.55 -5.84
C GLY A 146 -50.36 -10.77 -4.68
N THR A 147 -51.57 -11.14 -4.29
CA THR A 147 -52.18 -10.74 -3.02
C THR A 147 -51.49 -11.45 -1.85
N GLY A 148 -50.91 -10.67 -0.93
CA GLY A 148 -50.66 -11.09 0.46
C GLY A 148 -49.33 -11.79 0.73
N GLU A 149 -48.50 -11.15 1.56
CA GLU A 149 -47.39 -11.78 2.30
C GLU A 149 -46.36 -12.60 1.49
N GLU A 150 -45.71 -11.99 0.50
CA GLU A 150 -44.44 -12.54 0.01
C GLU A 150 -43.32 -12.19 1.00
N LYS A 151 -43.02 -13.16 1.88
CA LYS A 151 -41.71 -13.25 2.53
C LYS A 151 -40.65 -13.25 1.44
N SER A 152 -39.98 -12.11 1.23
CA SER A 152 -38.72 -12.03 0.50
C SER A 152 -37.79 -13.13 1.02
N GLY A 153 -37.69 -14.24 0.31
CA GLY A 153 -36.82 -15.35 0.69
C GLY A 153 -35.40 -14.81 0.80
N LYS A 154 -34.78 -14.94 1.97
CA LYS A 154 -33.37 -14.54 2.15
C LYS A 154 -32.55 -15.35 1.15
N LYS A 155 -32.06 -14.70 0.09
CA LYS A 155 -31.14 -15.32 -0.87
C LYS A 155 -29.99 -15.95 -0.09
N GLU A 156 -29.76 -17.24 -0.29
CA GLU A 156 -28.61 -17.93 0.28
C GLU A 156 -27.41 -17.78 -0.66
N TYR A 157 -26.24 -17.48 -0.08
CA TYR A 157 -24.99 -17.30 -0.81
C TYR A 157 -24.03 -18.45 -0.46
N ASP A 158 -23.48 -19.12 -1.47
CA ASP A 158 -22.52 -20.20 -1.31
C ASP A 158 -21.07 -19.66 -1.36
N ARG A 159 -20.33 -19.82 -0.27
CA ARG A 159 -18.92 -19.38 -0.16
C ARG A 159 -17.96 -20.17 -1.05
N ASN A 160 -18.40 -21.28 -1.64
CA ASN A 160 -17.60 -22.03 -2.59
C ASN A 160 -17.79 -21.53 -4.03
N LYS A 161 -18.74 -20.62 -4.27
CA LYS A 161 -19.02 -20.02 -5.58
C LYS A 161 -18.50 -18.59 -5.61
N PRO A 162 -17.51 -18.29 -6.46
CA PRO A 162 -17.00 -16.93 -6.59
C PRO A 162 -18.06 -15.90 -6.97
N GLU A 163 -19.02 -16.27 -7.82
CA GLU A 163 -20.11 -15.40 -8.25
C GLU A 163 -21.01 -15.01 -7.07
N ASP A 164 -21.27 -15.95 -6.16
CA ASP A 164 -22.06 -15.69 -4.95
C ASP A 164 -21.30 -14.80 -3.97
N ILE A 165 -19.97 -14.95 -3.85
CA ILE A 165 -19.14 -14.07 -3.01
C ILE A 165 -19.14 -12.63 -3.53
N LEU A 166 -18.97 -12.44 -4.84
CA LEU A 166 -19.03 -11.12 -5.48
C LEU A 166 -20.41 -10.48 -5.30
N GLN A 167 -21.46 -11.25 -5.58
CA GLN A 167 -22.82 -10.77 -5.45
C GLN A 167 -23.20 -10.47 -3.98
N ALA A 168 -22.69 -11.26 -3.03
CA ALA A 168 -22.88 -11.02 -1.60
C ALA A 168 -22.20 -9.73 -1.14
N TRP A 169 -21.00 -9.43 -1.65
CA TRP A 169 -20.34 -8.15 -1.38
C TRP A 169 -21.19 -6.99 -1.88
N ASP A 170 -21.66 -7.04 -3.14
CA ASP A 170 -22.43 -5.96 -3.73
C ASP A 170 -23.82 -5.80 -3.06
N ASP A 171 -24.54 -6.89 -2.81
CA ASP A 171 -25.82 -6.84 -2.09
C ASP A 171 -25.60 -6.40 -0.61
N GLY A 172 -24.50 -6.83 0.01
CA GLY A 172 -24.14 -6.47 1.37
C GLY A 172 -23.83 -4.98 1.52
N MET A 173 -23.05 -4.41 0.60
CA MET A 173 -22.79 -2.95 0.56
C MET A 173 -24.08 -2.15 0.37
N ARG A 174 -25.00 -2.61 -0.49
CA ARG A 174 -26.31 -1.96 -0.64
C ARG A 174 -27.14 -2.03 0.63
N GLN A 175 -27.17 -3.18 1.31
CA GLN A 175 -27.91 -3.31 2.57
C GLN A 175 -27.26 -2.56 3.73
N LEU A 176 -25.94 -2.35 3.72
CA LEU A 176 -25.26 -1.47 4.66
C LEU A 176 -25.66 0.00 4.44
N ILE A 177 -25.65 0.45 3.19
CA ILE A 177 -25.86 1.86 2.85
C ILE A 177 -27.34 2.25 2.90
N TYR A 178 -28.21 1.41 2.33
CA TYR A 178 -29.63 1.71 2.12
C TYR A 178 -30.59 0.89 2.99
N GLY A 179 -30.11 -0.21 3.58
CA GLY A 179 -30.91 -1.15 4.37
C GLY A 179 -30.61 -1.10 5.87
N ASP A 180 -30.88 -2.21 6.55
CA ASP A 180 -30.74 -2.42 7.99
C ASP A 180 -29.57 -3.32 8.39
N LEU A 181 -28.71 -3.69 7.44
CA LEU A 181 -27.62 -4.65 7.70
C LEU A 181 -26.62 -4.14 8.74
N LEU A 182 -26.40 -2.83 8.84
CA LEU A 182 -25.56 -2.27 9.89
C LEU A 182 -26.12 -2.62 11.28
N ASP A 183 -27.43 -2.43 11.48
CA ASP A 183 -28.08 -2.75 12.75
C ASP A 183 -28.05 -4.26 13.03
N GLU A 184 -28.33 -5.09 12.01
CA GLU A 184 -28.22 -6.55 12.12
C GLU A 184 -26.80 -6.97 12.55
N LEU A 185 -25.75 -6.36 11.98
CA LEU A 185 -24.37 -6.69 12.31
C LEU A 185 -24.04 -6.43 13.78
N PHE A 186 -24.41 -5.26 14.31
CA PHE A 186 -24.16 -4.95 15.72
C PHE A 186 -25.01 -5.82 16.66
N ASP A 187 -26.27 -6.06 16.32
CA ASP A 187 -27.17 -6.89 17.14
C ASP A 187 -26.70 -8.35 17.17
N LYS A 188 -26.23 -8.87 16.03
CA LYS A 188 -25.67 -10.22 15.94
C LYS A 188 -24.31 -10.34 16.61
N ALA A 189 -23.43 -9.33 16.47
CA ALA A 189 -22.16 -9.29 17.19
C ALA A 189 -22.39 -9.27 18.71
N ALA A 190 -23.39 -8.56 19.21
CA ALA A 190 -23.75 -8.60 20.63
C ALA A 190 -24.22 -10.00 21.08
N ALA A 191 -24.86 -10.76 20.20
CA ALA A 191 -25.41 -12.08 20.52
C ALA A 191 -24.41 -13.25 20.38
N SER A 192 -23.45 -13.18 19.46
CA SER A 192 -22.49 -14.25 19.20
C SER A 192 -21.14 -13.71 18.70
N ASP A 193 -20.06 -14.40 19.05
CA ASP A 193 -18.71 -14.19 18.52
C ASP A 193 -18.41 -15.06 17.29
N LYS A 194 -19.37 -15.86 16.81
CA LYS A 194 -19.19 -16.78 15.69
C LYS A 194 -19.73 -16.22 14.39
N LEU A 195 -18.87 -16.13 13.38
CA LEU A 195 -19.27 -15.78 12.02
C LEU A 195 -20.37 -16.70 11.45
N SER A 196 -20.38 -17.99 11.83
CA SER A 196 -21.38 -18.96 11.38
C SER A 196 -22.82 -18.61 11.76
N ASP A 197 -23.00 -17.74 12.76
CA ASP A 197 -24.31 -17.39 13.31
C ASP A 197 -24.92 -16.15 12.60
N HIS A 198 -24.13 -15.50 11.75
CA HIS A 198 -24.59 -14.44 10.85
C HIS A 198 -25.27 -15.01 9.60
N SER A 199 -26.02 -14.16 8.89
CA SER A 199 -26.64 -14.54 7.61
C SER A 199 -25.60 -14.98 6.56
N SER A 200 -26.02 -15.81 5.61
CA SER A 200 -25.14 -16.26 4.52
C SER A 200 -24.57 -15.09 3.70
N LEU A 201 -25.33 -13.99 3.58
CA LEU A 201 -24.86 -12.72 3.02
C LEU A 201 -23.61 -12.20 3.73
N VAL A 202 -23.67 -12.07 5.07
CA VAL A 202 -22.53 -11.58 5.88
C VAL A 202 -21.35 -12.55 5.79
N GLN A 203 -21.61 -13.86 5.85
CA GLN A 203 -20.55 -14.86 5.76
C GLN A 203 -19.81 -14.80 4.41
N ALA A 204 -20.52 -14.61 3.30
CA ALA A 204 -19.93 -14.48 1.98
C ALA A 204 -19.25 -13.12 1.74
N ALA A 205 -19.86 -12.02 2.18
CA ALA A 205 -19.22 -10.69 2.12
C ALA A 205 -17.93 -10.64 2.96
N HIS A 206 -17.93 -11.30 4.11
CA HIS A 206 -16.74 -11.43 4.94
C HIS A 206 -15.64 -12.27 4.25
N GLU A 207 -16.00 -13.32 3.51
CA GLU A 207 -15.04 -14.08 2.68
C GLU A 207 -14.40 -13.17 1.62
N TYR A 208 -15.19 -12.31 0.97
CA TYR A 208 -14.66 -11.31 0.03
C TYR A 208 -13.61 -10.40 0.69
N ILE A 209 -13.89 -9.86 1.88
CA ILE A 209 -12.94 -9.01 2.63
C ILE A 209 -11.66 -9.79 2.95
N LEU A 210 -11.79 -11.03 3.41
CA LEU A 210 -10.66 -11.88 3.79
C LEU A 210 -9.72 -12.14 2.61
N LEU A 211 -10.28 -12.52 1.45
CA LEU A 211 -9.51 -12.81 0.24
C LEU A 211 -8.77 -11.56 -0.28
N ASN A 212 -9.41 -10.40 -0.25
CA ASN A 212 -8.78 -9.14 -0.64
C ASN A 212 -7.69 -8.70 0.36
N LEU A 213 -7.91 -8.85 1.66
CA LEU A 213 -6.91 -8.51 2.69
C LEU A 213 -5.69 -9.44 2.62
N ALA A 214 -5.89 -10.75 2.42
CA ALA A 214 -4.80 -11.71 2.23
C ALA A 214 -3.93 -11.35 1.02
N SER A 215 -4.60 -10.98 -0.07
CA SER A 215 -3.97 -10.55 -1.31
C SER A 215 -3.16 -9.27 -1.13
N PHE A 216 -3.70 -8.30 -0.40
CA PHE A 216 -3.01 -7.06 -0.10
C PHE A 216 -1.77 -7.27 0.77
N LEU A 217 -1.86 -8.10 1.82
CA LEU A 217 -0.73 -8.45 2.67
C LEU A 217 0.37 -9.20 1.90
N HIS A 218 -0.03 -10.19 1.09
CA HIS A 218 0.88 -10.90 0.19
C HIS A 218 1.59 -9.93 -0.74
N HIS A 219 0.86 -8.98 -1.31
CA HIS A 219 1.44 -7.99 -2.20
C HIS A 219 2.45 -7.09 -1.49
N ILE A 220 2.11 -6.54 -0.32
CA ILE A 220 3.00 -5.65 0.45
C ILE A 220 4.32 -6.34 0.82
N PHE A 221 4.25 -7.57 1.36
CA PHE A 221 5.44 -8.21 1.95
C PHE A 221 6.22 -9.09 0.97
N ILE A 222 5.58 -9.61 -0.08
CA ILE A 222 6.19 -10.56 -1.02
C ILE A 222 6.41 -9.95 -2.40
N MET A 223 5.43 -9.24 -2.96
CA MET A 223 5.50 -8.76 -4.34
C MET A 223 6.10 -7.37 -4.49
N SER A 224 5.95 -6.52 -3.47
CA SER A 224 6.53 -5.17 -3.48
C SER A 224 8.05 -5.23 -3.51
N PRO A 225 8.74 -4.36 -4.28
CA PRO A 225 10.20 -4.34 -4.37
C PRO A 225 10.92 -4.24 -3.01
N ASP A 226 10.30 -3.58 -2.03
CA ASP A 226 10.84 -3.38 -0.68
C ASP A 226 10.19 -4.28 0.37
N GLY A 227 9.38 -5.27 -0.01
CA GLY A 227 8.56 -6.07 0.91
C GLY A 227 9.38 -6.78 1.99
N GLN A 228 10.52 -7.37 1.62
CA GLN A 228 11.42 -8.04 2.58
C GLN A 228 12.17 -7.04 3.48
N TYR A 229 12.42 -5.82 3.00
CA TYR A 229 12.94 -4.74 3.85
C TYR A 229 11.90 -4.28 4.88
N LEU A 230 10.65 -4.06 4.44
CA LEU A 230 9.54 -3.71 5.33
C LEU A 230 9.28 -4.79 6.37
N LEU A 231 9.37 -6.07 5.98
CA LEU A 231 9.24 -7.20 6.90
C LEU A 231 10.32 -7.19 7.99
N ARG A 232 11.58 -6.90 7.63
CA ARG A 232 12.68 -6.77 8.59
C ARG A 232 12.48 -5.60 9.54
N LEU A 233 11.99 -4.47 9.02
CA LEU A 233 11.66 -3.30 9.84
C LEU A 233 10.55 -3.64 10.86
N LEU A 234 9.49 -4.32 10.40
CA LEU A 234 8.41 -4.81 11.25
C LEU A 234 8.94 -5.75 12.34
N GLU A 235 9.79 -6.71 11.97
CA GLU A 235 10.41 -7.64 12.93
C GLU A 235 11.26 -6.92 13.98
N ASN A 236 12.07 -5.94 13.56
CA ASN A 236 12.91 -5.15 14.46
C ASN A 236 12.07 -4.33 15.47
N ILE A 237 10.99 -3.69 15.00
CA ILE A 237 10.05 -2.96 15.87
C ILE A 237 9.35 -3.93 16.82
N HIS A 238 8.78 -5.01 16.29
CA HIS A 238 8.03 -6.02 17.04
C HIS A 238 8.84 -6.62 18.18
N ARG A 239 10.14 -6.88 17.96
CA ARG A 239 11.06 -7.42 18.98
C ARG A 239 11.30 -6.46 20.15
N LEU A 240 11.19 -5.15 19.93
CA LEU A 240 11.45 -4.14 20.96
C LEU A 240 10.22 -3.79 21.80
N ILE A 241 9.02 -4.24 21.42
CA ILE A 241 7.78 -3.98 22.16
C ILE A 241 7.77 -4.84 23.44
N PRO A 242 7.67 -4.24 24.64
CA PRO A 242 7.67 -4.99 25.89
C PRO A 242 6.28 -5.55 26.22
N TYR A 243 5.80 -6.51 25.44
CA TYR A 243 4.47 -7.11 25.58
C TYR A 243 4.16 -7.61 26.99
N GLY A 244 5.14 -8.14 27.72
CA GLY A 244 4.97 -8.57 29.12
C GLY A 244 4.58 -7.42 30.05
N MET A 245 5.31 -6.29 29.98
CA MET A 245 5.03 -5.11 30.81
C MET A 245 3.71 -4.43 30.41
N ILE A 246 3.41 -4.39 29.10
CA ILE A 246 2.13 -3.89 28.60
C ILE A 246 0.98 -4.70 29.17
N ARG A 247 1.02 -6.03 29.01
CA ARG A 247 0.00 -6.94 29.55
C ARG A 247 -0.16 -6.84 31.05
N GLN A 248 0.94 -6.72 31.80
CA GLN A 248 0.88 -6.54 33.26
C GLN A 248 0.18 -5.23 33.65
N THR A 249 0.43 -4.15 32.92
CA THR A 249 -0.17 -2.85 33.19
C THR A 249 -1.67 -2.83 32.85
N LEU A 250 -2.06 -3.49 31.75
CA LEU A 250 -3.46 -3.61 31.34
C LEU A 250 -4.34 -4.39 32.33
N ARG A 251 -3.73 -5.23 33.18
CA ARG A 251 -4.43 -5.99 34.24
C ARG A 251 -4.81 -5.16 35.47
N TYR A 252 -4.45 -3.88 35.52
CA TYR A 252 -4.87 -3.00 36.61
C TYR A 252 -6.40 -2.82 36.59
N GLY A 253 -7.07 -3.15 37.71
CA GLY A 253 -8.53 -3.17 37.78
C GLY A 253 -9.19 -1.79 37.69
N ASN A 254 -8.47 -0.69 37.93
CA ASN A 254 -8.97 0.66 37.73
C ASN A 254 -8.45 1.26 36.41
N ALA A 255 -9.37 1.65 35.52
CA ALA A 255 -9.03 2.21 34.21
C ALA A 255 -8.14 3.46 34.28
N ALA A 256 -8.37 4.38 35.22
CA ALA A 256 -7.55 5.59 35.33
C ALA A 256 -6.11 5.24 35.78
N THR A 257 -5.96 4.32 36.72
CA THR A 257 -4.64 3.82 37.14
C THR A 257 -3.93 3.10 35.99
N MET A 258 -4.67 2.29 35.24
CA MET A 258 -4.16 1.56 34.07
C MET A 258 -3.69 2.51 32.96
N ILE A 259 -4.50 3.49 32.58
CA ILE A 259 -4.16 4.51 31.57
C ILE A 259 -2.94 5.32 32.02
N ASN A 260 -2.92 5.81 33.26
CA ASN A 260 -1.79 6.56 33.79
C ASN A 260 -0.49 5.74 33.80
N ALA A 261 -0.57 4.46 34.20
CA ALA A 261 0.57 3.56 34.17
C ALA A 261 1.04 3.29 32.73
N MET A 262 0.12 3.19 31.76
CA MET A 262 0.46 2.96 30.36
C MET A 262 1.06 4.18 29.68
N VAL A 263 0.48 5.37 29.91
CA VAL A 263 1.10 6.65 29.50
C VAL A 263 2.48 6.77 30.13
N ARG A 264 2.66 6.37 31.40
CA ARG A 264 3.97 6.41 32.03
C ARG A 264 4.95 5.41 31.41
N LEU A 265 4.51 4.20 31.10
CA LEU A 265 5.35 3.17 30.49
C LEU A 265 5.83 3.59 29.10
N VAL A 266 4.95 4.19 28.28
CA VAL A 266 5.25 4.50 26.88
C VAL A 266 5.87 5.89 26.71
N LEU A 267 5.37 6.90 27.42
CA LEU A 267 5.64 8.32 27.17
C LEU A 267 6.46 9.02 28.26
N THR A 268 6.82 8.34 29.37
CA THR A 268 7.78 8.92 30.32
C THR A 268 9.18 8.86 29.75
N LYS A 269 9.91 9.96 29.87
CA LYS A 269 11.32 10.03 29.50
C LYS A 269 12.13 9.07 30.37
N LEU A 270 12.85 8.15 29.73
CA LEU A 270 13.66 7.16 30.40
C LEU A 270 14.99 7.80 30.83
N SER A 271 15.49 7.42 32.01
CA SER A 271 16.85 7.78 32.42
C SER A 271 17.87 6.91 31.69
N VAL A 272 19.08 7.44 31.52
CA VAL A 272 20.22 6.72 30.90
C VAL A 272 20.43 5.33 31.54
N THR A 273 20.25 5.21 32.86
CA THR A 273 20.40 3.94 33.59
C THR A 273 19.32 2.91 33.25
N ALA A 274 18.06 3.35 33.04
CA ALA A 274 16.98 2.46 32.64
C ALA A 274 17.18 1.91 31.21
N ILE A 275 17.79 2.72 30.34
CA ILE A 275 18.07 2.38 28.93
C ILE A 275 19.14 1.28 28.83
N THR A 276 20.22 1.38 29.60
CA THR A 276 21.31 0.37 29.60
C THR A 276 20.82 -1.02 30.00
N ASN A 277 19.91 -1.10 30.97
CA ASN A 277 19.34 -2.37 31.43
C ASN A 277 18.25 -2.93 30.51
N PHE A 278 17.55 -2.08 29.77
CA PHE A 278 16.41 -2.50 28.93
C PHE A 278 16.85 -3.10 27.59
N ILE A 279 17.96 -2.67 26.98
CA ILE A 279 18.35 -3.08 25.62
C ILE A 279 19.83 -3.53 25.51
N GLY A 280 20.66 -3.38 26.55
CA GLY A 280 22.08 -3.76 26.49
C GLY A 280 22.90 -2.94 25.48
N LEU A 281 22.34 -1.85 24.95
CA LEU A 281 23.02 -0.94 24.03
C LEU A 281 23.76 0.14 24.83
N THR A 282 25.05 -0.11 25.11
CA THR A 282 25.95 0.91 25.65
C THR A 282 26.55 1.71 24.49
N ASN A 283 25.95 2.86 24.18
CA ASN A 283 26.53 4.06 23.55
C ASN A 283 25.58 4.68 22.52
N ASN A 284 24.91 5.74 22.95
CA ASN A 284 24.92 7.08 22.34
C ASN A 284 23.91 7.93 23.14
N SER A 285 24.14 9.22 23.16
CA SER A 285 23.50 10.27 23.98
C SER A 285 21.98 10.43 23.74
N ASN A 286 21.18 9.39 23.99
CA ASN A 286 19.71 9.39 23.94
C ASN A 286 19.10 9.86 25.26
N ASP A 287 19.64 10.94 25.84
CA ASP A 287 19.13 11.47 27.10
C ASP A 287 17.72 12.05 26.89
N GLY A 288 16.75 11.60 27.68
CA GLY A 288 15.39 12.15 27.69
C GLY A 288 14.41 11.69 26.60
N MET A 289 14.63 10.55 25.93
CA MET A 289 13.61 9.92 25.05
C MET A 289 12.62 9.06 25.85
N ASN A 290 11.36 8.99 25.42
CA ASN A 290 10.40 8.00 25.93
C ASN A 290 10.54 6.65 25.20
N LEU A 291 9.79 5.61 25.62
CA LEU A 291 9.89 4.26 25.03
C LEU A 291 9.55 4.26 23.52
N LEU A 292 8.50 4.97 23.10
CA LEU A 292 8.12 5.06 21.68
C LEU A 292 9.28 5.65 20.84
N GLN A 293 9.81 6.78 21.28
CA GLN A 293 10.94 7.46 20.63
C GLN A 293 12.21 6.60 20.64
N GLN A 294 12.43 5.85 21.72
CA GLN A 294 13.58 4.95 21.86
C GLN A 294 13.50 3.78 20.87
N ILE A 295 12.31 3.20 20.67
CA ILE A 295 12.11 2.15 19.66
C ILE A 295 12.42 2.70 18.26
N ILE A 296 11.83 3.85 17.91
CA ILE A 296 12.05 4.50 16.60
C ILE A 296 13.55 4.80 16.40
N SER A 297 14.20 5.45 17.37
CA SER A 297 15.62 5.83 17.31
C SER A 297 16.54 4.61 17.22
N THR A 298 16.24 3.53 17.95
CA THR A 298 17.06 2.31 17.95
C THR A 298 16.98 1.58 16.61
N VAL A 299 15.78 1.42 16.06
CA VAL A 299 15.58 0.78 14.75
C VAL A 299 16.23 1.61 13.65
N ALA A 300 16.04 2.93 13.67
CA ALA A 300 16.71 3.85 12.75
C ALA A 300 18.24 3.76 12.85
N ALA A 301 18.80 3.65 14.05
CA ALA A 301 20.24 3.51 14.26
C ALA A 301 20.80 2.17 13.73
N TRP A 302 20.07 1.06 13.90
CA TRP A 302 20.45 -0.24 13.32
C TRP A 302 20.48 -0.19 11.79
N ASP A 303 19.44 0.40 11.17
CA ASP A 303 19.38 0.60 9.73
C ASP A 303 20.52 1.50 9.24
N THR A 304 20.77 2.64 9.91
CA THR A 304 21.87 3.54 9.56
C THR A 304 23.22 2.83 9.61
N ALA A 305 23.48 2.01 10.64
CA ALA A 305 24.72 1.24 10.74
C ALA A 305 24.85 0.20 9.60
N GLU A 306 23.75 -0.42 9.17
CA GLU A 306 23.75 -1.34 8.04
C GLU A 306 24.09 -0.63 6.73
N PHE A 307 23.46 0.51 6.45
CA PHE A 307 23.74 1.32 5.26
C PHE A 307 25.16 1.90 5.29
N GLN A 308 25.67 2.32 6.44
CA GLN A 308 27.07 2.76 6.60
C GLN A 308 28.05 1.63 6.29
N LYS A 309 27.76 0.40 6.75
CA LYS A 309 28.56 -0.78 6.45
C LYS A 309 28.55 -1.10 4.95
N LYS A 310 27.40 -1.00 4.28
CA LYS A 310 27.29 -1.18 2.82
C LYS A 310 28.09 -0.12 2.07
N ALA A 311 27.91 1.15 2.41
CA ALA A 311 28.64 2.25 1.81
C ALA A 311 30.16 2.15 2.00
N GLY A 312 30.63 1.75 3.19
CA GLY A 312 32.05 1.54 3.45
C GLY A 312 32.66 0.38 2.63
N LYS A 313 31.89 -0.68 2.36
CA LYS A 313 32.32 -1.75 1.44
C LYS A 313 32.51 -1.21 0.02
N LEU A 314 31.60 -0.39 -0.47
CA LEU A 314 31.68 0.23 -1.80
C LEU A 314 32.92 1.12 -1.95
N GLU A 315 33.28 1.89 -0.92
CA GLU A 315 34.50 2.72 -0.93
C GLU A 315 35.80 1.90 -0.97
N SER A 316 35.75 0.65 -0.52
CA SER A 316 36.93 -0.24 -0.40
C SER A 316 37.06 -1.28 -1.52
N CYS A 317 36.09 -1.35 -2.43
CA CYS A 317 36.08 -2.35 -3.49
C CYS A 317 37.11 -2.05 -4.59
N ARG A 318 37.51 -3.08 -5.36
CA ARG A 318 38.55 -2.95 -6.39
C ARG A 318 38.17 -1.97 -7.51
N GLU A 319 36.89 -1.95 -7.88
CA GLU A 319 36.33 -1.10 -8.93
C GLU A 319 35.83 0.24 -8.38
N ALA A 320 36.16 0.61 -7.13
CA ALA A 320 35.68 1.84 -6.54
C ALA A 320 36.12 3.08 -7.35
N PRO A 321 35.21 4.06 -7.57
CA PRO A 321 35.61 5.34 -8.14
C PRO A 321 36.55 6.11 -7.22
N LYS A 322 37.15 7.18 -7.77
CA LYS A 322 38.04 8.07 -7.01
C LYS A 322 37.31 8.64 -5.78
N LYS A 323 38.05 8.85 -4.69
CA LYS A 323 37.51 9.41 -3.42
C LYS A 323 36.75 10.74 -3.59
N GLU A 324 37.12 11.53 -4.60
CA GLU A 324 36.45 12.79 -4.94
C GLU A 324 34.98 12.59 -5.35
N VAL A 325 34.66 11.49 -6.04
CA VAL A 325 33.28 11.12 -6.42
C VAL A 325 32.44 10.89 -5.18
N PHE A 326 32.93 10.05 -4.26
CA PHE A 326 32.23 9.80 -2.99
C PHE A 326 32.08 11.07 -2.15
N LYS A 327 33.10 11.95 -2.14
CA LYS A 327 33.03 13.23 -1.43
C LYS A 327 31.97 14.16 -2.04
N ALA A 328 31.89 14.24 -3.38
CA ALA A 328 30.88 15.04 -4.07
C ALA A 328 29.47 14.53 -3.80
N ILE A 329 29.27 13.21 -3.82
CA ILE A 329 27.98 12.59 -3.48
C ILE A 329 27.58 12.91 -2.04
N LYS A 330 28.49 12.74 -1.05
CA LYS A 330 28.20 13.11 0.35
C LYS A 330 27.84 14.57 0.48
N ALA A 331 28.58 15.46 -0.18
CA ALA A 331 28.29 16.89 -0.15
C ALA A 331 26.93 17.22 -0.78
N HIS A 332 26.55 16.52 -1.85
CA HIS A 332 25.25 16.66 -2.48
C HIS A 332 24.12 16.15 -1.59
N VAL A 333 24.23 14.98 -0.94
CA VAL A 333 23.17 14.42 -0.07
C VAL A 333 22.69 15.40 1.01
N TYR A 334 23.60 16.20 1.56
CA TYR A 334 23.31 17.20 2.60
C TYR A 334 23.21 18.64 2.04
N ALA A 335 23.04 18.80 0.74
CA ALA A 335 22.80 20.10 0.12
C ALA A 335 21.37 20.61 0.39
N SER A 336 21.07 21.83 -0.05
CA SER A 336 19.72 22.38 0.02
C SER A 336 18.81 21.72 -1.01
N ARG A 337 17.50 21.68 -0.72
CA ARG A 337 16.47 21.23 -1.66
C ARG A 337 16.60 21.86 -3.04
N ASP A 338 16.80 23.18 -3.13
CA ASP A 338 16.96 23.87 -4.41
C ASP A 338 18.09 23.28 -5.28
N LYS A 339 19.16 22.80 -4.65
CA LYS A 339 20.25 22.11 -5.36
C LYS A 339 19.86 20.72 -5.80
N HIS A 340 19.14 19.96 -4.98
CA HIS A 340 18.61 18.65 -5.38
C HIS A 340 17.63 18.78 -6.55
N ASP A 341 16.69 19.71 -6.45
CA ASP A 341 15.68 19.98 -7.48
C ASP A 341 16.31 20.46 -8.80
N ALA A 342 17.32 21.33 -8.72
CA ALA A 342 18.08 21.75 -9.91
C ALA A 342 18.81 20.59 -10.58
N VAL A 343 19.52 19.77 -9.80
CA VAL A 343 20.24 18.59 -10.32
C VAL A 343 19.27 17.58 -10.92
N ARG A 344 18.11 17.34 -10.28
CA ARG A 344 17.06 16.47 -10.81
C ARG A 344 16.48 17.00 -12.12
N SER A 345 16.20 18.29 -12.18
CA SER A 345 15.68 18.96 -13.38
C SER A 345 16.65 18.86 -14.57
N ILE A 346 17.95 19.10 -14.33
CA ILE A 346 18.99 18.95 -15.35
C ILE A 346 19.10 17.48 -15.79
N SER A 347 19.10 16.54 -14.85
CA SER A 347 19.16 15.10 -15.12
C SER A 347 18.02 14.64 -16.04
N LEU A 348 16.79 15.10 -15.76
CA LEU A 348 15.62 14.83 -16.57
C LEU A 348 15.71 15.47 -17.96
N ALA A 349 16.09 16.75 -18.04
CA ALA A 349 16.13 17.50 -19.29
C ALA A 349 17.24 17.03 -20.24
N GLU A 350 18.41 16.67 -19.70
CA GLU A 350 19.58 16.29 -20.50
C GLU A 350 19.72 14.78 -20.72
N ASN A 351 18.79 13.95 -20.20
CA ASN A 351 18.90 12.48 -20.23
C ASN A 351 20.26 12.00 -19.68
N LYS A 352 20.65 12.58 -18.54
CA LYS A 352 21.87 12.23 -17.82
C LYS A 352 21.52 11.59 -16.50
N SER A 353 22.32 10.63 -16.05
CA SER A 353 22.16 10.10 -14.69
C SER A 353 22.32 11.22 -13.66
N ILE A 354 21.57 11.14 -12.56
CA ILE A 354 21.70 12.03 -11.40
C ILE A 354 23.15 12.14 -10.93
N ILE A 355 23.90 11.02 -10.86
CA ILE A 355 25.34 11.02 -10.53
C ILE A 355 26.17 11.84 -11.51
N ALA A 356 25.94 11.75 -12.82
CA ALA A 356 26.68 12.53 -13.80
C ALA A 356 26.48 14.03 -13.54
N VAL A 357 25.23 14.45 -13.32
CA VAL A 357 24.89 15.85 -13.03
C VAL A 357 25.46 16.31 -11.68
N ILE A 358 25.42 15.47 -10.64
CA ILE A 358 26.03 15.76 -9.33
C ILE A 358 27.54 16.04 -9.48
N LEU A 359 28.24 15.23 -10.27
CA LEU A 359 29.68 15.37 -10.49
C LEU A 359 30.04 16.60 -11.34
N GLU A 360 29.27 16.86 -12.39
CA GLU A 360 29.44 18.03 -13.25
C GLU A 360 29.16 19.35 -12.51
N ASN A 361 28.24 19.33 -11.53
CA ASN A 361 27.89 20.47 -10.69
C ASN A 361 28.64 20.50 -9.33
N ALA A 362 29.59 19.59 -9.11
CA ALA A 362 30.42 19.61 -7.91
C ALA A 362 31.33 20.84 -7.87
N SER A 363 31.85 21.18 -6.68
CA SER A 363 32.81 22.27 -6.49
C SER A 363 34.09 21.73 -5.83
N PRO A 364 35.19 21.52 -6.60
CA PRO A 364 35.34 21.73 -8.05
C PRO A 364 34.58 20.69 -8.91
N PRO A 365 34.24 21.01 -10.17
CA PRO A 365 33.59 20.06 -11.09
C PRO A 365 34.44 18.81 -11.35
N ILE A 366 33.80 17.65 -11.46
CA ILE A 366 34.47 16.36 -11.69
C ILE A 366 34.08 15.84 -13.08
N SER A 367 35.09 15.56 -13.92
CA SER A 367 34.87 15.08 -15.29
C SER A 367 34.31 13.65 -15.32
N THR A 368 33.10 13.49 -15.85
CA THR A 368 32.36 12.22 -15.96
C THR A 368 32.92 11.27 -17.02
N THR A 369 33.63 11.77 -18.02
CA THR A 369 34.31 11.00 -19.09
C THR A 369 35.33 9.97 -18.61
N SER A 370 35.78 10.06 -17.35
CA SER A 370 36.73 9.12 -16.76
C SER A 370 36.10 8.02 -15.91
N LEU A 371 34.78 8.06 -15.70
CA LEU A 371 34.05 7.10 -14.87
C LEU A 371 33.58 5.93 -15.74
N SER A 372 33.94 4.70 -15.39
CA SER A 372 33.39 3.51 -16.07
C SER A 372 31.94 3.26 -15.66
N GLU A 373 31.22 2.42 -16.42
CA GLU A 373 29.86 1.99 -16.07
C GLU A 373 29.81 1.29 -14.71
N ASP A 374 30.77 0.41 -14.40
CA ASP A 374 30.87 -0.24 -13.09
C ASP A 374 31.06 0.78 -11.95
N GLN A 375 31.91 1.79 -12.18
CA GLN A 375 32.16 2.86 -11.21
C GLN A 375 30.94 3.76 -11.01
N HIS A 376 30.17 4.01 -12.07
CA HIS A 376 28.90 4.71 -12.02
C HIS A 376 27.85 3.93 -11.22
N ALA A 377 27.73 2.61 -11.45
CA ALA A 377 26.84 1.75 -10.67
C ALA A 377 27.20 1.75 -9.18
N ILE A 378 28.50 1.67 -8.84
CA ILE A 378 28.98 1.80 -7.45
C ILE A 378 28.63 3.17 -6.86
N ALA A 379 28.78 4.24 -7.64
CA ALA A 379 28.42 5.60 -7.21
C ALA A 379 26.91 5.76 -6.99
N MET A 380 26.07 5.17 -7.85
CA MET A 380 24.62 5.11 -7.69
C MET A 380 24.22 4.37 -6.41
N GLU A 381 24.77 3.17 -6.19
CA GLU A 381 24.49 2.39 -4.99
C GLU A 381 24.94 3.15 -3.73
N PHE A 382 26.11 3.78 -3.79
CA PHE A 382 26.63 4.59 -2.69
C PHE A 382 25.73 5.78 -2.37
N TYR A 383 25.23 6.49 -3.39
CA TYR A 383 24.29 7.60 -3.23
C TYR A 383 22.99 7.12 -2.58
N SER A 384 22.41 6.02 -3.06
CA SER A 384 21.19 5.44 -2.47
C SER A 384 21.37 5.02 -1.00
N ASN A 385 22.52 4.45 -0.64
CA ASN A 385 22.86 4.15 0.76
C ASN A 385 22.96 5.42 1.62
N TYR A 386 23.61 6.48 1.12
CA TYR A 386 23.75 7.74 1.86
C TYR A 386 22.43 8.54 1.99
N LEU A 387 21.59 8.54 0.96
CA LEU A 387 20.22 9.04 1.05
C LEU A 387 19.45 8.29 2.13
N SER A 388 19.59 6.96 2.16
CA SER A 388 18.95 6.13 3.17
C SER A 388 19.41 6.46 4.59
N ILE A 389 20.70 6.73 4.79
CA ILE A 389 21.26 7.19 6.08
C ILE A 389 20.63 8.53 6.48
N ARG A 390 20.67 9.53 5.59
CA ARG A 390 20.10 10.87 5.84
C ARG A 390 18.62 10.77 6.21
N ASP A 391 17.83 9.98 5.48
CA ASP A 391 16.40 9.83 5.74
C ASP A 391 16.14 9.38 7.20
N ARG A 392 16.90 8.39 7.70
CA ARG A 392 16.72 7.88 9.08
C ARG A 392 17.19 8.89 10.13
N GLU A 393 18.26 9.63 9.83
CA GLU A 393 18.75 10.69 10.70
C GLU A 393 17.73 11.83 10.85
N GLU A 394 17.14 12.29 9.74
CA GLU A 394 16.11 13.34 9.77
C GLU A 394 14.80 12.86 10.40
N ILE A 395 14.33 11.64 10.10
CA ILE A 395 13.16 11.05 10.78
C ILE A 395 13.39 10.99 12.31
N THR A 396 14.57 10.53 12.74
CA THR A 396 14.91 10.45 14.18
C THR A 396 14.98 11.84 14.81
N LYS A 397 15.55 12.81 14.09
CA LYS A 397 15.64 14.20 14.56
C LYS A 397 14.25 14.81 14.79
N ILE A 398 13.30 14.58 13.89
CA ILE A 398 11.95 15.16 13.95
C ILE A 398 11.08 14.44 14.98
N LEU A 399 11.09 13.11 14.99
CA LEU A 399 10.18 12.33 15.85
C LEU A 399 10.73 12.16 17.28
N CYS A 400 12.05 12.11 17.46
CA CYS A 400 12.66 11.74 18.74
C CYS A 400 13.48 12.85 19.39
N LYS A 401 13.91 13.88 18.65
CA LYS A 401 14.84 14.92 19.15
C LYS A 401 14.34 16.35 19.00
N LEU A 402 13.15 16.54 18.44
CA LEU A 402 12.56 17.87 18.25
C LEU A 402 12.36 18.56 19.61
N GLN A 403 12.65 19.87 19.66
CA GLN A 403 12.42 20.71 20.83
C GLN A 403 11.53 21.90 20.42
N PRO A 404 10.34 22.09 21.03
CA PRO A 404 9.74 21.22 22.05
C PRO A 404 9.39 19.82 21.52
N ASP A 405 9.21 18.86 22.44
CA ASP A 405 8.85 17.48 22.09
C ASP A 405 7.38 17.36 21.69
N VAL A 406 7.10 17.73 20.44
CA VAL A 406 5.74 17.79 19.89
C VAL A 406 5.10 16.40 19.81
N LEU A 407 5.87 15.36 19.45
CA LEU A 407 5.35 14.00 19.32
C LEU A 407 4.82 13.47 20.66
N THR A 408 5.60 13.59 21.74
CA THR A 408 5.17 13.11 23.05
C THR A 408 3.89 13.80 23.52
N VAL A 409 3.77 15.12 23.30
CA VAL A 409 2.57 15.87 23.70
C VAL A 409 1.37 15.48 22.83
N ALA A 410 1.54 15.38 21.51
CA ALA A 410 0.48 14.93 20.61
C ALA A 410 -0.04 13.52 20.99
N MET A 411 0.86 12.59 21.34
CA MET A 411 0.47 11.26 21.80
C MET A 411 -0.30 11.29 23.13
N LYS A 412 0.02 12.21 24.05
CA LYS A 412 -0.74 12.39 25.29
C LYS A 412 -2.14 12.94 25.03
N ASP A 413 -2.25 13.90 24.13
CA ASP A 413 -3.55 14.47 23.73
C ASP A 413 -4.41 13.39 23.07
N LEU A 414 -3.82 12.56 22.21
CA LEU A 414 -4.52 11.43 21.58
C LEU A 414 -5.01 10.43 22.62
N VAL A 415 -4.17 10.02 23.59
CA VAL A 415 -4.61 9.12 24.67
C VAL A 415 -5.72 9.74 25.51
N SER A 416 -5.63 11.05 25.78
CA SER A 416 -6.64 11.77 26.57
C SER A 416 -7.97 11.86 25.82
N ALA A 417 -7.93 12.13 24.51
CA ALA A 417 -9.11 12.18 23.66
C ALA A 417 -9.81 10.81 23.54
N PHE A 418 -9.04 9.72 23.56
CA PHE A 418 -9.53 8.35 23.60
C PHE A 418 -9.80 7.80 25.01
N GLU A 419 -9.58 8.58 26.08
CA GLU A 419 -9.79 8.10 27.46
C GLU A 419 -11.20 7.51 27.68
N PRO A 420 -12.30 8.14 27.22
CA PRO A 420 -13.64 7.57 27.37
C PRO A 420 -13.79 6.20 26.69
N VAL A 421 -13.24 6.06 25.48
CA VAL A 421 -13.25 4.80 24.71
C VAL A 421 -12.42 3.74 25.42
N ILE A 422 -11.18 4.06 25.83
CA ILE A 422 -10.28 3.13 26.53
C ILE A 422 -10.92 2.64 27.83
N ARG A 423 -11.59 3.52 28.57
CA ARG A 423 -12.28 3.19 29.83
C ARG A 423 -13.46 2.23 29.60
N GLN A 424 -14.23 2.43 28.54
CA GLN A 424 -15.34 1.54 28.21
C GLN A 424 -14.83 0.18 27.72
N CYS A 425 -13.82 0.16 26.85
CA CYS A 425 -13.14 -1.07 26.42
C CYS A 425 -12.57 -1.85 27.61
N HIS A 426 -11.86 -1.19 28.53
CA HIS A 426 -11.28 -1.84 29.72
C HIS A 426 -12.31 -2.57 30.59
N LYS A 427 -13.55 -2.07 30.65
CA LYS A 427 -14.65 -2.72 31.36
C LYS A 427 -15.27 -3.87 30.56
N ALA A 428 -15.21 -3.79 29.23
CA ALA A 428 -15.90 -4.69 28.31
C ALA A 428 -15.08 -5.91 27.89
N VAL A 429 -13.75 -5.74 27.78
CA VAL A 429 -12.84 -6.74 27.22
C VAL A 429 -11.64 -7.00 28.14
N ASP A 430 -11.06 -8.19 28.06
CA ASP A 430 -9.72 -8.42 28.60
C ASP A 430 -8.68 -7.83 27.63
N LEU A 431 -8.24 -6.60 27.92
CA LEU A 431 -7.21 -5.92 27.13
C LEU A 431 -5.87 -6.66 27.15
N SER A 432 -5.55 -7.40 28.23
CA SER A 432 -4.30 -8.16 28.35
C SER A 432 -4.29 -9.32 27.35
N ASP A 433 -5.39 -10.07 27.28
CA ASP A 433 -5.58 -11.16 26.33
C ASP A 433 -5.66 -10.63 24.90
N THR A 434 -6.35 -9.51 24.66
CA THR A 434 -6.43 -8.87 23.34
C THR A 434 -5.04 -8.49 22.79
N VAL A 435 -4.16 -7.96 23.65
CA VAL A 435 -2.76 -7.68 23.26
C VAL A 435 -1.98 -8.97 23.00
N SER A 436 -2.28 -10.07 23.71
CA SER A 436 -1.67 -11.37 23.45
C SER A 436 -2.08 -11.92 22.09
N ASP A 437 -3.34 -11.79 21.71
CA ASP A 437 -3.85 -12.19 20.40
C ASP A 437 -3.19 -11.38 19.28
N ALA A 438 -3.09 -10.05 19.45
CA ALA A 438 -2.39 -9.19 18.50
C ALA A 438 -0.90 -9.56 18.36
N GLN A 439 -0.22 -9.87 19.48
CA GLN A 439 1.17 -10.32 19.47
C GLN A 439 1.33 -11.65 18.68
N ASN A 440 0.40 -12.60 18.88
CA ASN A 440 0.41 -13.89 18.19
C ASN A 440 0.19 -13.72 16.69
N PHE A 441 -0.76 -12.88 16.29
CA PHE A 441 -0.98 -12.54 14.88
C PHE A 441 0.28 -11.96 14.24
N LEU A 442 0.93 -10.99 14.87
CA LEU A 442 2.17 -10.38 14.35
C LEU A 442 3.31 -11.40 14.25
N ASN A 443 3.46 -12.30 15.23
CA ASN A 443 4.44 -13.39 15.17
C ASN A 443 4.22 -14.27 13.92
N ASP A 444 2.98 -14.68 13.69
CA ASP A 444 2.65 -15.56 12.57
C ASP A 444 2.69 -14.82 11.23
N LEU A 445 2.30 -13.55 11.17
CA LEU A 445 2.45 -12.70 9.98
C LEU A 445 3.92 -12.61 9.58
N ILE A 446 4.82 -12.31 10.52
CA ILE A 446 6.26 -12.23 10.26
C ILE A 446 6.77 -13.59 9.76
N LYS A 447 6.34 -14.69 10.39
CA LYS A 447 6.75 -16.05 10.03
C LYS A 447 6.25 -16.50 8.66
N VAL A 448 5.00 -16.19 8.32
CA VAL A 448 4.38 -16.52 7.02
C VAL A 448 5.04 -15.73 5.89
N SER A 449 5.44 -14.49 6.16
CA SER A 449 6.03 -13.59 5.17
C SER A 449 7.49 -13.92 4.80
N LYS A 450 8.15 -14.82 5.53
CA LYS A 450 9.54 -15.24 5.27
C LYS A 450 9.61 -16.39 4.24
N PRO A 451 10.50 -16.34 3.24
CA PRO A 451 10.76 -17.45 2.34
C PRO A 451 11.23 -18.71 3.11
N LYS A 452 10.64 -19.88 2.82
CA LYS A 452 10.97 -21.14 3.52
C LYS A 452 11.91 -22.01 2.68
N LYS A 453 12.99 -22.51 3.28
CA LYS A 453 13.80 -23.58 2.67
C LYS A 453 13.06 -24.92 2.81
N LEU A 454 12.79 -25.60 1.69
CA LEU A 454 12.29 -26.97 1.65
C LEU A 454 13.41 -27.89 2.19
N SER A 455 13.22 -28.42 3.40
CA SER A 455 14.09 -29.49 3.91
C SER A 455 13.75 -30.78 3.17
N THR A 456 14.74 -31.34 2.47
CA THR A 456 14.64 -32.66 1.84
C THR A 456 14.24 -33.71 2.88
N VAL A 457 13.05 -34.30 2.74
CA VAL A 457 12.63 -35.44 3.56
C VAL A 457 13.46 -36.65 3.14
N GLY A 458 14.57 -36.87 3.85
CA GLY A 458 15.35 -38.09 3.78
C GLY A 458 14.89 -39.05 4.89
N SER A 459 14.33 -40.18 4.49
CA SER A 459 13.92 -41.30 5.34
C SER A 459 14.99 -41.70 6.35
N ARG A 460 14.68 -41.63 7.65
CA ARG A 460 15.06 -42.69 8.61
C ARG A 460 14.27 -42.58 9.92
N ALA A 461 13.47 -43.61 10.15
CA ALA A 461 12.85 -43.91 11.42
C ALA A 461 13.90 -44.24 12.49
N GLY A 462 13.62 -43.79 13.72
CA GLY A 462 14.12 -44.37 14.96
C GLY A 462 15.38 -43.72 15.55
N SER A 463 15.22 -42.82 16.52
CA SER A 463 15.44 -43.13 17.95
C SER A 463 15.34 -41.90 18.88
N ARG A 464 14.39 -42.02 19.82
CA ARG A 464 14.38 -41.59 21.23
C ARG A 464 14.62 -40.11 21.60
N GLU A 465 13.56 -39.53 22.16
CA GLU A 465 13.51 -38.30 22.95
C GLU A 465 14.46 -38.34 24.16
N THR A 466 15.22 -37.26 24.36
CA THR A 466 15.56 -36.74 25.69
C THR A 466 15.58 -35.21 25.66
N SER A 467 14.75 -34.64 26.53
CA SER A 467 14.54 -33.22 26.74
C SER A 467 15.76 -32.56 27.39
N ARG A 468 16.24 -31.45 26.82
CA ARG A 468 16.91 -30.34 27.52
C ARG A 468 17.16 -29.19 26.55
N ASP A 469 16.39 -28.12 26.71
CA ASP A 469 16.72 -26.78 26.21
C ASP A 469 18.04 -26.30 26.82
N PRO A 470 18.96 -25.73 26.03
CA PRO A 470 19.87 -24.71 26.51
C PRO A 470 19.52 -23.35 25.90
N SER A 471 19.43 -22.36 26.78
CA SER A 471 19.27 -20.92 26.54
C SER A 471 20.01 -20.38 25.30
N PRO A 472 19.49 -19.32 24.65
CA PRO A 472 20.12 -18.76 23.45
C PRO A 472 21.44 -18.10 23.82
N LYS A 473 22.53 -18.56 23.20
CA LYS A 473 23.80 -17.83 23.20
C LYS A 473 23.72 -16.66 22.22
N GLU A 474 24.25 -15.54 22.65
CA GLU A 474 24.47 -14.31 21.89
C GLU A 474 25.37 -14.54 20.66
N ASN A 475 25.14 -13.71 19.63
CA ASN A 475 25.93 -13.56 18.40
C ASN A 475 25.77 -14.60 17.27
N ASP A 476 24.56 -14.79 16.76
CA ASP A 476 24.40 -15.32 15.40
C ASP A 476 23.46 -14.43 14.56
N PHE A 477 24.04 -13.36 14.02
CA PHE A 477 23.44 -12.60 12.91
C PHE A 477 23.51 -13.44 11.63
N THR A 478 22.65 -14.46 11.53
CA THR A 478 22.40 -15.11 10.24
C THR A 478 21.35 -14.30 9.48
N THR A 479 21.80 -13.62 8.43
CA THR A 479 20.96 -12.98 7.42
C THR A 479 19.95 -13.98 6.86
N PRO A 480 18.63 -13.68 6.85
CA PRO A 480 17.66 -14.44 6.08
C PRO A 480 18.01 -14.33 4.59
N ALA A 481 17.88 -15.43 3.85
CA ALA A 481 18.04 -15.43 2.40
C ALA A 481 17.00 -14.48 1.78
N SER A 482 17.46 -13.57 0.91
CA SER A 482 16.56 -12.72 0.11
C SER A 482 15.75 -13.61 -0.83
N ALA A 483 14.55 -13.16 -1.23
CA ALA A 483 13.72 -13.86 -2.21
C ALA A 483 14.45 -14.10 -3.55
N LEU A 484 15.52 -13.35 -3.84
CA LEU A 484 16.33 -13.53 -5.06
C LEU A 484 17.51 -14.51 -4.92
N ASP A 485 17.83 -14.99 -3.72
CA ASP A 485 18.70 -16.18 -3.55
C ASP A 485 18.02 -17.46 -4.08
N ALA A 486 16.71 -17.42 -4.33
CA ALA A 486 15.93 -18.52 -4.91
C ALA A 486 16.31 -18.83 -6.36
N SER A 487 16.98 -17.92 -7.07
CA SER A 487 17.38 -18.12 -8.47
C SER A 487 18.46 -19.19 -8.69
N SER A 488 19.09 -19.69 -7.61
CA SER A 488 20.14 -20.73 -7.70
C SER A 488 19.82 -22.03 -6.96
N ASN A 489 18.70 -22.09 -6.22
CA ASN A 489 18.30 -23.27 -5.45
C ASN A 489 16.80 -23.56 -5.62
N SER A 490 16.48 -24.70 -6.26
CA SER A 490 15.13 -25.26 -6.42
C SER A 490 14.43 -25.65 -5.10
N ASN A 491 14.94 -25.19 -3.95
CA ASN A 491 14.54 -25.59 -2.60
C ASN A 491 13.97 -24.44 -1.77
N ILE A 492 13.52 -23.32 -2.35
CA ILE A 492 12.91 -22.21 -1.60
C ILE A 492 11.44 -22.05 -2.01
N ARG A 493 10.51 -22.22 -1.06
CA ARG A 493 9.08 -21.93 -1.22
C ARG A 493 8.81 -20.47 -0.88
N VAL A 494 8.39 -19.69 -1.87
CA VAL A 494 7.90 -18.32 -1.70
C VAL A 494 6.47 -18.36 -1.12
N PRO A 495 6.13 -17.51 -0.14
CA PRO A 495 4.77 -17.44 0.40
C PRO A 495 3.73 -17.10 -0.68
N THR A 496 2.56 -17.73 -0.62
CA THR A 496 1.45 -17.53 -1.57
C THR A 496 0.26 -16.80 -0.93
N VAL A 497 -0.71 -16.35 -1.72
CA VAL A 497 -1.93 -15.69 -1.20
C VAL A 497 -2.67 -16.62 -0.22
N GLU A 498 -2.67 -17.94 -0.49
CA GLU A 498 -3.30 -18.93 0.38
C GLU A 498 -2.64 -19.03 1.77
N ASP A 499 -1.34 -18.81 1.87
CA ASP A 499 -0.66 -18.78 3.18
C ASP A 499 -1.18 -17.61 4.03
N TYR A 500 -1.50 -16.46 3.41
CA TYR A 500 -2.12 -15.31 4.08
C TYR A 500 -3.61 -15.50 4.35
N VAL A 501 -4.35 -16.19 3.46
CA VAL A 501 -5.75 -16.59 3.73
C VAL A 501 -5.81 -17.45 4.99
N ASN A 502 -4.93 -18.43 5.11
CA ASN A 502 -4.84 -19.30 6.28
C ASN A 502 -4.47 -18.50 7.54
N LEU A 503 -3.48 -17.59 7.45
CA LEU A 503 -3.11 -16.70 8.55
C LEU A 503 -4.32 -15.90 9.06
N LEU A 504 -5.08 -15.26 8.16
CA LEU A 504 -6.24 -14.47 8.53
C LEU A 504 -7.32 -15.35 9.17
N ARG A 505 -7.63 -16.51 8.58
CA ARG A 505 -8.61 -17.47 9.15
C ARG A 505 -8.24 -17.94 10.56
N THR A 506 -6.95 -18.13 10.83
CA THR A 506 -6.47 -18.54 12.17
C THR A 506 -6.71 -17.46 13.23
N HIS A 507 -6.48 -16.19 12.91
CA HIS A 507 -6.48 -15.11 13.91
C HIS A 507 -7.77 -14.29 13.97
N MET A 508 -8.61 -14.37 12.95
CA MET A 508 -9.86 -13.63 12.87
C MET A 508 -10.89 -13.92 13.97
N PRO A 509 -11.01 -15.14 14.52
CA PRO A 509 -11.86 -15.37 15.69
C PRO A 509 -11.53 -14.46 16.88
N SER A 510 -10.27 -14.04 17.07
CA SER A 510 -9.90 -13.08 18.10
C SER A 510 -10.52 -11.70 17.88
N ALA A 511 -10.62 -11.25 16.62
CA ALA A 511 -11.30 -10.01 16.27
C ALA A 511 -12.82 -10.11 16.50
N HIS A 512 -13.45 -11.23 16.13
CA HIS A 512 -14.87 -11.46 16.37
C HIS A 512 -15.18 -11.51 17.87
N LYS A 513 -14.35 -12.21 18.67
CA LYS A 513 -14.44 -12.22 20.13
C LYS A 513 -14.37 -10.81 20.73
N PHE A 514 -13.41 -9.99 20.27
CA PHE A 514 -13.29 -8.61 20.73
C PHE A 514 -14.55 -7.80 20.40
N LEU A 515 -15.04 -7.87 19.15
CA LEU A 515 -16.26 -7.16 18.74
C LEU A 515 -17.48 -7.62 19.53
N HIS A 516 -17.63 -8.93 19.76
CA HIS A 516 -18.70 -9.49 20.57
C HIS A 516 -18.67 -8.97 22.00
N GLN A 517 -17.50 -8.99 22.64
CA GLN A 517 -17.33 -8.51 24.01
C GLN A 517 -17.62 -6.99 24.12
N VAL A 518 -17.20 -6.19 23.14
CA VAL A 518 -17.54 -4.76 23.12
C VAL A 518 -19.04 -4.56 22.95
N CYS A 519 -19.67 -5.23 21.98
CA CYS A 519 -21.10 -5.07 21.71
C CYS A 519 -21.99 -5.59 22.83
N SER A 520 -21.59 -6.66 23.52
CA SER A 520 -22.35 -7.26 24.63
C SER A 520 -22.12 -6.53 25.97
N ASN A 521 -20.88 -6.16 26.29
CA ASN A 521 -20.53 -5.64 27.62
C ASN A 521 -20.46 -4.10 27.69
N ALA A 522 -20.35 -3.39 26.55
CA ALA A 522 -20.37 -1.93 26.47
C ALA A 522 -21.32 -1.43 25.36
N PRO A 523 -22.64 -1.58 25.54
CA PRO A 523 -23.64 -1.19 24.54
C PRO A 523 -23.60 0.31 24.21
N ASP A 524 -23.26 1.18 25.16
CA ASP A 524 -23.13 2.62 24.90
C ASP A 524 -21.99 2.91 23.91
N LEU A 525 -20.82 2.30 24.12
CA LEU A 525 -19.69 2.38 23.19
C LEU A 525 -20.06 1.79 21.82
N ALA A 526 -20.72 0.63 21.82
CA ALA A 526 -21.17 0.00 20.58
C ALA A 526 -22.13 0.91 19.80
N ASN A 527 -23.05 1.59 20.49
CA ASN A 527 -23.99 2.53 19.88
C ASN A 527 -23.31 3.81 19.36
N GLU A 528 -22.27 4.30 20.04
CA GLU A 528 -21.46 5.42 19.57
C GLU A 528 -20.77 5.08 18.24
N TYR A 529 -20.14 3.91 18.15
CA TYR A 529 -19.52 3.42 16.92
C TYR A 529 -20.54 3.04 15.84
N ARG A 530 -21.73 2.56 16.22
CA ARG A 530 -22.85 2.33 15.30
C ARG A 530 -23.32 3.63 14.67
N THR A 531 -23.44 4.70 15.46
CA THR A 531 -23.81 6.05 14.98
C THR A 531 -22.76 6.60 14.04
N TYR A 532 -21.48 6.47 14.41
CA TYR A 532 -20.37 6.84 13.55
C TYR A 532 -20.39 6.06 12.21
N ALA A 533 -20.54 4.74 12.25
CA ALA A 533 -20.60 3.90 11.06
C ALA A 533 -21.78 4.28 10.14
N ARG A 534 -22.94 4.61 10.71
CA ARG A 534 -24.09 5.12 9.95
C ARG A 534 -23.77 6.44 9.25
N ALA A 535 -23.18 7.40 9.98
CA ALA A 535 -22.77 8.67 9.41
C ALA A 535 -21.73 8.52 8.28
N ILE A 536 -20.87 7.50 8.34
CA ILE A 536 -19.94 7.14 7.26
C ILE A 536 -20.68 6.58 6.04
N LEU A 537 -21.61 5.65 6.26
CA LEU A 537 -22.38 5.02 5.17
C LEU A 537 -23.31 6.01 4.47
N ASP A 538 -23.83 7.01 5.20
CA ASP A 538 -24.64 8.09 4.62
C ASP A 538 -23.85 8.93 3.60
N GLU A 539 -22.54 9.12 3.79
CA GLU A 539 -21.67 9.81 2.83
C GLU A 539 -21.44 9.00 1.53
N LEU A 540 -21.85 7.73 1.49
CA LEU A 540 -21.77 6.85 0.32
C LEU A 540 -23.10 6.71 -0.41
N ARG A 541 -24.15 7.44 0.00
CA ARG A 541 -25.44 7.44 -0.68
C ARG A 541 -25.39 8.30 -1.95
N VAL A 542 -26.13 7.88 -2.97
CA VAL A 542 -26.40 8.71 -4.14
C VAL A 542 -27.35 9.85 -3.75
N THR A 543 -27.15 11.06 -4.29
CA THR A 543 -28.05 12.20 -4.06
C THR A 543 -29.47 11.92 -4.54
N ASP A 544 -30.49 12.49 -3.89
CA ASP A 544 -31.91 12.29 -4.27
C ASP A 544 -32.16 12.62 -5.75
N SER A 545 -31.54 13.69 -6.26
CA SER A 545 -31.60 14.07 -7.67
C SER A 545 -31.00 13.02 -8.60
N ALA A 546 -29.89 12.39 -8.21
CA ALA A 546 -29.25 11.35 -9.00
C ALA A 546 -29.99 10.01 -8.87
N ALA A 547 -30.60 9.71 -7.73
CA ALA A 547 -31.49 8.55 -7.55
C ALA A 547 -32.73 8.64 -8.46
N LEU A 548 -33.32 9.84 -8.60
CA LEU A 548 -34.43 10.12 -9.52
C LEU A 548 -34.01 10.03 -11.00
N ALA A 549 -32.77 10.39 -11.32
CA ALA A 549 -32.20 10.29 -12.66
C ALA A 549 -31.86 8.84 -13.09
N GLN A 550 -32.18 7.85 -12.26
CA GLN A 550 -31.96 6.41 -12.52
C GLN A 550 -30.52 6.11 -12.92
N PRO A 551 -29.56 6.26 -12.00
CA PRO A 551 -28.15 6.16 -12.32
C PRO A 551 -27.87 4.73 -12.79
N THR A 552 -27.42 4.60 -14.02
CA THR A 552 -26.99 3.31 -14.56
C THR A 552 -25.81 2.80 -13.73
N GLU A 553 -25.74 1.48 -13.48
CA GLU A 553 -24.64 0.82 -12.77
C GLU A 553 -23.25 1.13 -13.38
N HIS A 554 -23.23 1.60 -14.63
CA HIS A 554 -22.05 1.94 -15.41
C HIS A 554 -21.75 3.45 -15.50
N GLY A 555 -22.42 4.31 -14.72
CA GLY A 555 -22.20 5.77 -14.69
C GLY A 555 -21.34 6.24 -13.51
N ALA A 556 -21.16 7.56 -13.36
CA ALA A 556 -20.43 8.18 -12.24
C ALA A 556 -21.33 8.57 -11.05
N GLY A 557 -22.51 7.94 -10.93
CA GLY A 557 -23.50 8.24 -9.90
C GLY A 557 -23.88 9.73 -9.89
N SER A 558 -23.83 10.37 -8.71
CA SER A 558 -24.12 11.79 -8.49
C SER A 558 -23.20 12.73 -9.28
N MET A 559 -22.02 12.27 -9.70
CA MET A 559 -21.08 13.07 -10.51
C MET A 559 -21.37 13.03 -12.00
N SER A 560 -22.34 12.23 -12.47
CA SER A 560 -22.59 12.05 -13.91
C SER A 560 -22.94 13.37 -14.61
N LEU A 561 -23.90 14.13 -14.07
CA LEU A 561 -24.29 15.43 -14.64
C LEU A 561 -23.20 16.50 -14.50
N PRO A 562 -22.54 16.68 -13.33
CA PRO A 562 -21.38 17.56 -13.21
C PRO A 562 -20.27 17.28 -14.24
N LEU A 563 -19.95 16.01 -14.47
CA LEU A 563 -18.90 15.61 -15.41
C LEU A 563 -19.31 15.83 -16.87
N GLN A 564 -20.56 15.55 -17.23
CA GLN A 564 -21.09 15.88 -18.55
C GLN A 564 -21.04 17.39 -18.80
N SER A 565 -21.44 18.19 -17.81
CA SER A 565 -21.36 19.65 -17.88
C SER A 565 -19.91 20.10 -18.04
N LEU A 566 -18.99 19.58 -17.23
CA LEU A 566 -17.57 19.90 -17.30
C LEU A 566 -16.99 19.59 -18.69
N PHE A 567 -17.23 18.38 -19.20
CA PHE A 567 -16.73 17.96 -20.51
C PHE A 567 -17.29 18.84 -21.65
N SER A 568 -18.56 19.25 -21.55
CA SER A 568 -19.20 20.10 -22.55
C SER A 568 -18.58 21.51 -22.67
N THR A 569 -17.84 21.96 -21.65
CA THR A 569 -17.13 23.26 -21.69
C THR A 569 -15.90 23.26 -22.60
N LEU A 570 -15.39 22.08 -22.95
CA LEU A 570 -14.25 21.95 -23.85
C LEU A 570 -14.62 22.32 -25.29
N PRO A 571 -13.70 22.91 -26.09
CA PRO A 571 -13.90 23.09 -27.53
C PRO A 571 -14.19 21.75 -28.22
N SER A 572 -15.07 21.72 -29.23
CA SER A 572 -15.43 20.49 -29.96
C SER A 572 -14.22 19.67 -30.45
N PRO A 573 -13.13 20.27 -31.01
CA PRO A 573 -11.96 19.50 -31.40
C PRO A 573 -11.30 18.73 -30.24
N LYS A 574 -11.26 19.33 -29.04
CA LYS A 574 -10.75 18.64 -27.84
C LYS A 574 -11.70 17.54 -27.36
N GLN A 575 -13.01 17.76 -27.47
CA GLN A 575 -13.97 16.71 -27.14
C GLN A 575 -13.81 15.49 -28.06
N ASP A 576 -13.59 15.72 -29.35
CA ASP A 576 -13.38 14.67 -30.34
C ASP A 576 -12.04 13.94 -30.14
N GLU A 577 -11.01 14.65 -29.67
CA GLU A 577 -9.71 14.08 -29.28
C GLU A 577 -9.80 13.19 -28.03
N LEU A 578 -10.54 13.62 -27.00
CA LEU A 578 -10.58 12.91 -25.71
C LEU A 578 -11.54 11.74 -25.67
N ARG A 579 -12.62 11.72 -26.48
CA ARG A 579 -13.61 10.63 -26.47
C ARG A 579 -13.00 9.24 -26.73
N PRO A 580 -12.15 9.04 -27.77
CA PRO A 580 -11.51 7.75 -27.99
C PRO A 580 -10.67 7.27 -26.80
N LEU A 581 -10.00 8.20 -26.09
CA LEU A 581 -9.23 7.87 -24.89
C LEU A 581 -10.14 7.40 -23.75
N LEU A 582 -11.31 8.03 -23.59
CA LEU A 582 -12.32 7.60 -22.60
C LEU A 582 -12.91 6.23 -22.95
N ASP A 583 -13.21 5.96 -24.22
CA ASP A 583 -13.71 4.66 -24.67
C ASP A 583 -12.67 3.55 -24.44
N GLN A 584 -11.40 3.83 -24.74
CA GLN A 584 -10.31 2.89 -24.48
C GLN A 584 -10.14 2.63 -22.98
N HIS A 585 -10.19 3.67 -22.15
CA HIS A 585 -10.10 3.52 -20.70
C HIS A 585 -11.28 2.74 -20.12
N GLU A 586 -12.50 2.94 -20.64
CA GLU A 586 -13.67 2.15 -20.27
C GLU A 586 -13.47 0.66 -20.57
N GLN A 587 -12.99 0.32 -21.77
CA GLN A 587 -12.70 -1.06 -22.15
C GLN A 587 -11.64 -1.69 -21.25
N ARG A 588 -10.60 -0.93 -20.88
CA ARG A 588 -9.60 -1.37 -19.91
C ARG A 588 -10.23 -1.66 -18.55
N LEU A 589 -11.07 -0.77 -18.03
CA LEU A 589 -11.76 -0.98 -16.76
C LEU A 589 -12.60 -2.26 -16.77
N GLN A 590 -13.28 -2.56 -17.88
CA GLN A 590 -14.03 -3.81 -18.05
C GLN A 590 -13.10 -5.04 -18.04
N SER A 591 -11.97 -4.98 -18.76
CA SER A 591 -10.95 -6.04 -18.79
C SER A 591 -10.33 -6.28 -17.40
N LEU A 592 -10.01 -5.22 -16.66
CA LEU A 592 -9.48 -5.29 -15.29
C LEU A 592 -10.50 -5.93 -14.33
N LYS A 593 -11.78 -5.59 -14.45
CA LYS A 593 -12.86 -6.22 -13.67
C LYS A 593 -12.95 -7.72 -13.97
N GLN A 594 -12.90 -8.11 -15.24
CA GLN A 594 -12.93 -9.52 -15.64
C GLN A 594 -11.71 -10.30 -15.13
N THR A 595 -10.52 -9.71 -15.23
CA THR A 595 -9.27 -10.30 -14.74
C THR A 595 -9.29 -10.47 -13.22
N SER A 596 -9.79 -9.46 -12.50
CA SER A 596 -9.98 -9.52 -11.05
C SER A 596 -10.92 -10.67 -10.65
N HIS A 597 -12.02 -10.87 -11.38
CA HIS A 597 -12.94 -11.99 -11.13
C HIS A 597 -12.26 -13.34 -11.38
N GLN A 598 -11.49 -13.49 -12.45
CA GLN A 598 -10.75 -14.72 -12.73
C GLN A 598 -9.73 -15.04 -11.62
N ARG A 599 -9.04 -14.03 -11.09
CA ARG A 599 -8.12 -14.18 -9.95
C ARG A 599 -8.85 -14.62 -8.69
N LEU A 600 -10.00 -14.02 -8.39
CA LEU A 600 -10.84 -14.44 -7.26
C LEU A 600 -11.23 -15.93 -7.39
N ASN A 601 -11.66 -16.35 -8.58
CA ASN A 601 -12.03 -17.74 -8.86
C ASN A 601 -10.86 -18.69 -8.59
N ALA A 602 -9.66 -18.31 -9.02
CA ALA A 602 -8.45 -19.12 -8.81
C ALA A 602 -8.10 -19.28 -7.32
N VAL A 603 -8.18 -18.19 -6.54
CA VAL A 603 -7.90 -18.23 -5.09
C VAL A 603 -8.96 -19.04 -4.33
N ILE A 604 -10.24 -18.94 -4.71
CA ILE A 604 -11.31 -19.75 -4.09
C ILE A 604 -11.09 -21.24 -4.39
N ALA A 605 -10.79 -21.58 -5.65
CA ALA A 605 -10.53 -22.95 -6.05
C ALA A 605 -9.33 -23.57 -5.32
N SER A 606 -8.29 -22.78 -5.00
CA SER A 606 -7.11 -23.27 -4.28
C SER A 606 -7.33 -23.38 -2.77
N THR A 607 -8.18 -22.52 -2.18
CA THR A 607 -8.44 -22.47 -0.73
C THR A 607 -9.58 -23.37 -0.27
N HIS A 608 -10.44 -23.82 -1.19
CA HIS A 608 -11.55 -24.74 -0.93
C HIS A 608 -11.53 -25.92 -1.94
N PRO A 609 -10.64 -26.93 -1.76
CA PRO A 609 -10.68 -28.10 -2.61
C PRO A 609 -12.02 -28.83 -2.46
N SER A 610 -12.69 -29.11 -3.58
CA SER A 610 -13.93 -29.90 -3.59
C SER A 610 -13.70 -31.29 -2.98
N PRO A 611 -14.69 -31.88 -2.28
CA PRO A 611 -14.59 -33.26 -1.83
C PRO A 611 -14.42 -34.20 -3.04
N PRO A 612 -13.64 -35.30 -2.91
CA PRO A 612 -13.46 -36.25 -4.01
C PRO A 612 -14.83 -36.81 -4.42
N PRO A 613 -15.08 -37.04 -5.73
CA PRO A 613 -16.34 -37.57 -6.20
C PRO A 613 -16.63 -38.93 -5.55
N PRO A 614 -17.91 -39.26 -5.25
CA PRO A 614 -18.25 -40.56 -4.71
C PRO A 614 -17.83 -41.66 -5.69
N LEU A 615 -17.06 -42.62 -5.19
CA LEU A 615 -16.63 -43.81 -5.92
C LEU A 615 -17.86 -44.53 -6.47
N SER A 616 -18.10 -44.38 -7.78
CA SER A 616 -19.09 -45.19 -8.49
C SER A 616 -18.47 -46.58 -8.76
N PRO A 617 -19.09 -47.68 -8.30
CA PRO A 617 -18.56 -49.02 -8.48
C PRO A 617 -18.99 -49.55 -9.84
N ASN A 618 -18.31 -49.12 -10.91
CA ASN A 618 -18.14 -49.89 -12.15
C ASN A 618 -17.54 -49.01 -13.26
N LYS A 619 -16.23 -49.14 -13.48
CA LYS A 619 -15.62 -49.09 -14.82
C LYS A 619 -14.25 -49.77 -14.79
N PRO A 620 -13.89 -50.55 -15.82
CA PRO A 620 -12.65 -51.30 -15.83
C PRO A 620 -11.45 -50.39 -16.16
N ASN A 621 -10.32 -50.76 -15.57
CA ASN A 621 -9.02 -50.11 -15.63
C ASN A 621 -8.51 -49.89 -17.06
N PRO A 622 -7.89 -48.74 -17.37
CA PRO A 622 -6.77 -48.72 -18.29
C PRO A 622 -5.52 -48.12 -17.63
N ASN A 623 -4.50 -48.98 -17.45
CA ASN A 623 -3.11 -48.55 -17.37
C ASN A 623 -2.75 -47.78 -18.66
N ASN A 624 -2.62 -46.45 -18.57
CA ASN A 624 -1.64 -45.62 -19.29
C ASN A 624 -2.04 -44.13 -19.17
N SER A 625 -1.49 -43.44 -18.17
CA SER A 625 -1.37 -41.98 -18.11
C SER A 625 -0.61 -41.58 -16.83
N ALA A 626 0.63 -42.06 -16.67
CA ALA A 626 1.57 -41.48 -15.72
C ALA A 626 2.24 -40.28 -16.39
N ASN A 627 1.54 -39.14 -16.43
CA ASN A 627 2.07 -37.78 -16.61
C ASN A 627 0.91 -36.79 -16.78
N ALA A 628 0.17 -36.57 -15.70
CA ALA A 628 -0.64 -35.37 -15.54
C ALA A 628 -0.74 -35.11 -14.04
N SER A 629 0.36 -34.61 -13.46
CA SER A 629 0.27 -33.90 -12.18
C SER A 629 -0.71 -32.75 -12.40
N PRO A 630 -1.80 -32.61 -11.62
CA PRO A 630 -2.56 -31.38 -11.66
C PRO A 630 -1.57 -30.28 -11.27
N SER A 631 -1.32 -29.35 -12.17
CA SER A 631 -0.56 -28.15 -11.86
C SER A 631 -1.30 -27.48 -10.69
N GLN A 632 -0.81 -27.65 -9.47
CA GLN A 632 -1.14 -26.78 -8.35
C GLN A 632 -0.74 -25.39 -8.80
N GLY A 633 -1.70 -24.63 -9.34
CA GLY A 633 -1.50 -23.25 -9.73
C GLY A 633 -1.32 -22.46 -8.45
N ASN A 634 -0.07 -22.24 -8.03
CA ASN A 634 0.23 -21.29 -6.99
C ASN A 634 -0.31 -19.93 -7.45
N THR A 635 -1.36 -19.41 -6.79
CA THR A 635 -1.88 -18.09 -7.14
C THR A 635 -0.93 -17.04 -6.56
N HIS A 636 -0.12 -16.46 -7.45
CA HIS A 636 0.83 -15.41 -7.08
C HIS A 636 0.21 -14.00 -7.10
N HIS A 637 -1.06 -13.87 -7.48
CA HIS A 637 -1.77 -12.60 -7.59
C HIS A 637 -3.18 -12.72 -7.01
N GLY A 638 -3.59 -11.71 -6.24
CA GLY A 638 -4.93 -11.65 -5.67
C GLY A 638 -5.95 -10.88 -6.51
N PRO A 639 -7.26 -10.99 -6.18
CA PRO A 639 -8.32 -10.18 -6.76
C PRO A 639 -8.20 -8.69 -6.40
N GLY A 640 -8.85 -7.85 -7.20
CA GLY A 640 -9.01 -6.42 -6.99
C GLY A 640 -8.35 -5.56 -8.07
N MET A 641 -9.11 -4.61 -8.65
CA MET A 641 -8.55 -3.65 -9.63
C MET A 641 -7.54 -2.68 -8.98
N TYR A 642 -7.60 -2.48 -7.66
CA TYR A 642 -6.67 -1.65 -6.91
C TYR A 642 -5.20 -2.09 -7.06
N LEU A 643 -4.95 -3.40 -7.20
CA LEU A 643 -3.59 -3.91 -7.43
C LEU A 643 -3.04 -3.51 -8.80
N SER A 644 -3.88 -3.50 -9.83
CA SER A 644 -3.47 -3.04 -11.17
C SER A 644 -3.21 -1.53 -11.16
N ARG A 645 -4.08 -0.75 -10.50
CA ARG A 645 -3.88 0.70 -10.27
C ARG A 645 -2.57 0.99 -9.54
N TRP A 646 -2.30 0.26 -8.46
CA TRP A 646 -1.07 0.40 -7.70
C TRP A 646 0.16 0.12 -8.58
N HIS A 647 0.13 -0.97 -9.35
CA HIS A 647 1.21 -1.29 -10.28
C HIS A 647 1.42 -0.22 -11.34
N SER A 648 0.35 0.30 -11.94
CA SER A 648 0.39 1.38 -12.92
C SER A 648 1.17 2.61 -12.40
N LEU A 649 0.88 3.02 -11.16
CA LEU A 649 1.57 4.12 -10.49
C LEU A 649 3.04 3.82 -10.14
N ILE A 650 3.34 2.58 -9.72
CA ILE A 650 4.73 2.16 -9.51
C ILE A 650 5.49 2.19 -10.84
N ASP A 651 4.92 1.58 -11.86
CA ASP A 651 5.57 1.33 -13.14
C ASP A 651 5.83 2.62 -13.91
N SER A 652 4.94 3.62 -13.82
CA SER A 652 5.11 4.95 -14.44
C SER A 652 6.11 5.87 -13.72
N THR A 653 6.57 5.49 -12.52
CA THR A 653 7.50 6.32 -11.73
C THR A 653 8.79 6.59 -12.49
N TYR A 654 9.19 7.85 -12.64
CA TYR A 654 10.47 8.20 -13.25
C TYR A 654 11.65 7.80 -12.36
N ILE A 655 12.67 7.24 -13.01
CA ILE A 655 13.91 6.80 -12.38
C ILE A 655 15.10 7.35 -13.17
N THR A 656 16.15 7.79 -12.47
CA THR A 656 17.39 8.25 -13.12
C THR A 656 17.94 7.20 -14.12
N PRO A 657 18.54 7.64 -15.25
CA PRO A 657 19.23 6.76 -16.19
C PRO A 657 20.18 5.75 -15.53
N ALA A 658 20.27 4.54 -16.11
CA ALA A 658 21.13 3.46 -15.59
C ALA A 658 22.63 3.68 -15.88
N THR A 659 22.95 4.49 -16.88
CA THR A 659 24.31 4.85 -17.30
C THR A 659 24.52 6.36 -17.17
N LEU A 660 25.75 6.84 -17.34
CA LEU A 660 26.08 8.27 -17.24
C LEU A 660 25.21 9.16 -18.13
N ALA A 661 24.89 8.69 -19.34
CA ALA A 661 23.97 9.31 -20.28
C ALA A 661 23.08 8.23 -20.90
N GLY A 662 21.78 8.49 -20.96
CA GLY A 662 20.77 7.55 -21.43
C GLY A 662 19.36 8.02 -21.08
N PRO A 663 18.32 7.37 -21.63
CA PRO A 663 16.95 7.78 -21.39
C PRO A 663 16.57 7.65 -19.92
N VAL A 664 15.70 8.55 -19.45
CA VAL A 664 15.05 8.45 -18.15
C VAL A 664 14.29 7.13 -18.06
N ARG A 665 14.55 6.38 -16.99
CA ARG A 665 13.94 5.08 -16.75
C ARG A 665 12.56 5.19 -16.13
N ARG A 666 11.88 4.06 -16.05
CA ARG A 666 10.56 3.87 -15.44
C ARG A 666 10.62 2.84 -14.32
N GLY A 667 9.65 2.86 -13.41
CA GLY A 667 9.59 1.98 -12.25
C GLY A 667 9.57 0.49 -12.60
N TRP A 668 8.91 0.14 -13.71
CA TRP A 668 8.87 -1.24 -14.19
C TRP A 668 10.25 -1.77 -14.60
N GLN A 669 11.14 -0.89 -15.09
CA GLN A 669 12.49 -1.25 -15.51
C GLN A 669 13.41 -1.56 -14.33
N VAL A 670 13.03 -1.14 -13.12
CA VAL A 670 13.83 -1.32 -11.90
C VAL A 670 13.18 -2.29 -10.90
N LYS A 671 12.05 -2.89 -11.28
CA LYS A 671 11.31 -3.82 -10.43
C LYS A 671 12.15 -5.09 -10.25
N GLY A 672 12.62 -5.32 -9.02
CA GLY A 672 13.48 -6.45 -8.66
C GLY A 672 14.99 -6.17 -8.67
N GLU A 673 15.44 -4.99 -9.12
CA GLU A 673 16.89 -4.66 -9.15
C GLU A 673 17.52 -4.57 -7.75
N PHE A 674 16.73 -4.34 -6.69
CA PHE A 674 17.25 -4.15 -5.33
C PHE A 674 17.48 -5.43 -4.51
N ASP A 675 16.96 -6.59 -4.93
CA ASP A 675 17.30 -7.87 -4.30
C ASP A 675 18.42 -8.63 -5.07
N THR A 676 18.77 -8.21 -6.30
CA THR A 676 19.80 -8.89 -7.12
C THR A 676 21.22 -8.39 -6.87
N VAL A 677 21.41 -7.34 -6.08
CA VAL A 677 22.75 -6.88 -5.67
C VAL A 677 23.27 -7.80 -4.54
N LYS A 678 23.72 -8.99 -4.95
CA LYS A 678 24.61 -9.93 -4.22
C LYS A 678 24.58 -9.79 -2.70
N GLY A 679 23.46 -10.19 -2.11
CA GLY A 679 23.37 -10.60 -0.71
C GLY A 679 24.06 -11.95 -0.47
N GLY A 680 25.33 -12.10 -0.83
CA GLY A 680 26.03 -13.38 -0.64
C GLY A 680 27.38 -13.46 -1.31
N LYS A 681 28.44 -13.50 -0.50
CA LYS A 681 29.85 -13.81 -0.85
C LYS A 681 30.55 -12.82 -1.79
N THR A 682 31.27 -11.89 -1.15
CA THR A 682 32.51 -11.34 -1.71
C THR A 682 33.56 -12.45 -1.82
N SER A 683 33.57 -13.21 -2.93
CA SER A 683 34.75 -13.94 -3.40
C SER A 683 34.57 -14.44 -4.84
N SER A 684 34.83 -13.59 -5.83
CA SER A 684 35.54 -13.98 -7.06
C SER A 684 35.69 -12.74 -7.93
N LEU A 685 36.94 -12.30 -8.04
CA LEU A 685 37.39 -11.39 -9.09
C LEU A 685 37.22 -12.11 -10.44
N PRO A 686 36.88 -11.41 -11.53
CA PRO A 686 36.96 -11.96 -12.88
C PRO A 686 38.43 -12.18 -13.22
N SER A 687 38.81 -13.44 -13.48
CA SER A 687 40.06 -13.74 -14.15
C SER A 687 39.93 -13.34 -15.63
N ARG A 688 40.84 -12.46 -16.09
CA ARG A 688 41.03 -12.16 -17.51
C ARG A 688 41.64 -13.38 -18.19
N GLY A 689 41.09 -13.78 -19.34
CA GLY A 689 41.79 -14.66 -20.29
C GLY A 689 40.88 -15.36 -21.30
N ALA A 690 40.39 -14.62 -22.32
CA ALA A 690 40.18 -15.07 -23.72
C ALA A 690 39.24 -14.08 -24.43
N GLY A 691 39.80 -12.94 -24.85
CA GLY A 691 39.16 -12.12 -25.87
C GLY A 691 39.40 -12.72 -27.25
N ALA A 692 38.47 -12.42 -28.17
CA ALA A 692 38.55 -12.60 -29.62
C ALA A 692 38.19 -13.98 -30.20
N ALA A 693 36.90 -14.37 -30.14
CA ALA A 693 36.27 -15.21 -31.17
C ALA A 693 34.73 -15.29 -31.07
N GLN A 694 33.99 -14.21 -30.83
CA GLN A 694 32.52 -14.24 -31.01
C GLN A 694 31.90 -12.84 -31.13
N ARG A 695 32.23 -12.16 -32.24
CA ARG A 695 31.52 -10.93 -32.68
C ARG A 695 30.91 -11.09 -34.08
N LYS A 696 30.60 -12.32 -34.49
CA LYS A 696 29.88 -12.59 -35.75
C LYS A 696 28.84 -13.69 -35.54
N SER A 697 27.74 -13.37 -34.86
CA SER A 697 26.47 -14.12 -34.93
C SER A 697 25.28 -13.41 -34.25
N VAL A 698 25.31 -12.08 -34.10
CA VAL A 698 24.21 -11.30 -33.48
C VAL A 698 23.29 -10.70 -34.55
N GLU A 699 23.06 -11.47 -35.62
CA GLU A 699 21.93 -11.30 -36.53
C GLU A 699 21.43 -12.71 -36.83
N ARG A 700 20.22 -13.04 -36.38
CA ARG A 700 19.58 -14.37 -36.31
C ARG A 700 19.93 -15.22 -35.09
N MET A 701 19.38 -14.83 -33.94
CA MET A 701 18.76 -15.77 -32.98
C MET A 701 17.88 -14.95 -32.04
N GLY A 702 16.63 -15.38 -31.88
CA GLY A 702 15.58 -14.67 -31.16
C GLY A 702 15.95 -14.35 -29.71
N VAL A 703 15.45 -13.21 -29.25
CA VAL A 703 15.55 -12.69 -27.90
C VAL A 703 14.97 -13.72 -26.92
N GLY A 704 15.85 -14.44 -26.22
CA GLY A 704 15.50 -15.33 -25.13
C GLY A 704 15.48 -14.54 -23.82
N ALA A 705 14.31 -14.47 -23.20
CA ALA A 705 14.02 -13.79 -21.94
C ALA A 705 14.96 -14.21 -20.80
N VAL A 706 15.54 -13.22 -20.12
CA VAL A 706 16.09 -13.38 -18.76
C VAL A 706 14.98 -12.95 -17.81
N ALA A 707 14.15 -13.92 -17.40
CA ALA A 707 13.03 -13.70 -16.50
C ALA A 707 13.54 -13.44 -15.06
N GLY A 708 13.35 -12.21 -14.58
CA GLY A 708 13.49 -11.86 -13.17
C GLY A 708 12.33 -12.46 -12.36
N VAL A 709 12.65 -13.16 -11.26
CA VAL A 709 11.64 -13.71 -10.34
C VAL A 709 10.87 -12.54 -9.72
N GLY A 710 9.62 -12.36 -10.18
CA GLY A 710 8.76 -11.21 -9.89
C GLY A 710 7.96 -10.76 -11.12
N VAL A 711 8.40 -11.12 -12.33
CA VAL A 711 7.59 -11.01 -13.55
C VAL A 711 6.67 -12.23 -13.61
N GLY A 712 5.54 -12.13 -12.92
CA GLY A 712 4.43 -13.04 -13.15
C GLY A 712 3.84 -12.77 -14.52
N THR A 713 3.59 -13.83 -15.29
CA THR A 713 2.95 -13.81 -16.61
C THR A 713 1.71 -12.91 -16.70
N GLY A 714 1.00 -12.63 -15.60
CA GLY A 714 -0.15 -11.71 -15.58
C GLY A 714 0.20 -10.22 -15.77
N ALA A 715 1.31 -9.73 -15.20
CA ALA A 715 1.73 -8.32 -15.39
C ALA A 715 2.43 -8.12 -16.74
N GLU A 716 2.98 -9.19 -17.30
CA GLU A 716 3.55 -9.23 -18.65
C GLU A 716 2.44 -9.31 -19.71
N VAL A 717 1.37 -10.09 -19.45
CA VAL A 717 0.15 -10.12 -20.27
C VAL A 717 -0.62 -8.80 -20.21
N GLU A 718 -0.76 -8.17 -19.04
CA GLU A 718 -1.34 -6.80 -18.94
C GLU A 718 -0.49 -5.76 -19.71
N ARG A 719 0.82 -5.97 -19.81
CA ARG A 719 1.72 -5.13 -20.62
C ARG A 719 1.68 -5.46 -22.11
N GLU A 720 1.57 -6.73 -22.49
CA GLU A 720 1.39 -7.15 -23.88
C GLU A 720 0.10 -6.56 -24.43
N THR A 721 -0.99 -6.55 -23.65
CA THR A 721 -2.22 -5.83 -24.01
C THR A 721 -2.01 -4.31 -24.13
N ASP A 722 -1.14 -3.70 -23.30
CA ASP A 722 -0.81 -2.27 -23.43
C ASP A 722 0.00 -1.96 -24.72
N SER A 723 0.78 -2.92 -25.22
CA SER A 723 1.58 -2.78 -26.44
C SER A 723 0.86 -3.16 -27.74
N ASP A 724 -0.11 -4.08 -27.71
CA ASP A 724 -0.74 -4.66 -28.92
C ASP A 724 -1.92 -3.82 -29.46
N ASP A 725 -2.41 -2.84 -28.69
CA ASP A 725 -3.50 -1.92 -29.10
C ASP A 725 -3.03 -0.77 -30.03
N GLY A 726 -1.75 -0.76 -30.43
CA GLY A 726 -1.20 0.16 -31.43
C GLY A 726 -1.36 -0.39 -32.84
N ASN A 727 -2.31 0.14 -33.61
CA ASN A 727 -2.44 -0.13 -35.04
C ASN A 727 -1.08 0.06 -35.75
N GLY A 728 -0.69 -0.93 -36.57
CA GLY A 728 0.70 -1.19 -36.92
C GLY A 728 1.45 -0.04 -37.59
N ASP A 729 2.60 0.28 -37.02
CA ASP A 729 3.83 0.58 -37.76
C ASP A 729 5.02 0.12 -36.92
N ASN A 730 5.81 -0.76 -37.53
CA ASN A 730 6.91 -1.50 -36.92
C ASN A 730 8.19 -0.66 -36.94
N ASP A 731 8.29 0.33 -36.05
CA ASP A 731 9.55 1.02 -35.75
C ASP A 731 10.09 0.51 -34.41
N GLY A 732 11.30 -0.06 -34.43
CA GLY A 732 11.89 -0.87 -33.36
C GLY A 732 12.39 -0.13 -32.12
N ASP A 733 11.52 0.63 -31.45
CA ASP A 733 11.71 1.11 -30.08
C ASP A 733 10.67 0.46 -29.16
N GLY A 734 11.09 -0.51 -28.35
CA GLY A 734 10.23 -1.38 -27.55
C GLY A 734 9.61 -0.70 -26.33
N GLY A 735 8.92 0.43 -26.51
CA GLY A 735 8.24 1.19 -25.46
C GLY A 735 6.78 1.44 -25.81
N GLY A 736 5.89 0.49 -25.50
CA GLY A 736 4.45 0.77 -25.51
C GLY A 736 4.12 1.95 -24.59
N VAL A 737 3.25 2.85 -25.02
CA VAL A 737 2.80 3.99 -24.19
C VAL A 737 2.04 3.42 -22.99
N LEU A 738 2.58 3.64 -21.79
CA LEU A 738 1.95 3.21 -20.52
C LEU A 738 0.56 3.84 -20.40
N GLU A 739 -0.39 3.11 -19.82
CA GLU A 739 -1.74 3.63 -19.59
C GLU A 739 -1.74 4.99 -18.87
N GLU A 740 -0.88 5.15 -17.85
CA GLU A 740 -0.70 6.42 -17.14
C GLU A 740 -0.38 7.60 -18.06
N ASP A 741 0.41 7.37 -19.11
CA ASP A 741 0.76 8.42 -20.07
C ASP A 741 -0.41 8.72 -21.01
N ARG A 742 -1.28 7.74 -21.32
CA ARG A 742 -2.50 7.94 -22.13
C ARG A 742 -3.56 8.73 -21.37
N VAL A 743 -3.87 8.32 -20.15
CA VAL A 743 -4.90 8.98 -19.33
C VAL A 743 -4.47 10.37 -18.85
N ARG A 744 -3.15 10.63 -18.80
CA ARG A 744 -2.60 11.96 -18.49
C ARG A 744 -3.08 13.03 -19.46
N ALA A 745 -3.23 12.73 -20.75
CA ALA A 745 -3.76 13.70 -21.71
C ALA A 745 -5.20 14.12 -21.38
N VAL A 746 -6.04 13.17 -20.93
CA VAL A 746 -7.40 13.45 -20.46
C VAL A 746 -7.37 14.31 -19.20
N TRP A 747 -6.49 13.98 -18.25
CA TRP A 747 -6.28 14.77 -17.04
C TRP A 747 -5.88 16.22 -17.35
N GLU A 748 -4.81 16.43 -18.12
CA GLU A 748 -4.30 17.75 -18.49
C GLU A 748 -5.35 18.58 -19.25
N GLY A 749 -6.19 17.92 -20.05
CA GLY A 749 -7.29 18.55 -20.77
C GLY A 749 -8.39 19.10 -19.85
N LEU A 750 -8.60 18.50 -18.68
CA LEU A 750 -9.73 18.78 -17.79
C LEU A 750 -9.34 19.33 -16.40
N GLU A 751 -8.05 19.30 -16.04
CA GLU A 751 -7.51 19.69 -14.73
C GLU A 751 -8.03 21.06 -14.27
N SER A 752 -7.98 22.08 -15.15
CA SER A 752 -8.41 23.43 -14.78
C SER A 752 -9.90 23.50 -14.43
N GLY A 753 -10.75 22.77 -15.16
CA GLY A 753 -12.19 22.74 -14.90
C GLY A 753 -12.54 21.83 -13.72
N TRP A 754 -11.83 20.70 -13.57
CA TRP A 754 -11.95 19.79 -12.43
C TRP A 754 -11.55 20.47 -11.12
N THR A 755 -10.46 21.23 -11.11
CA THR A 755 -10.08 22.07 -9.98
C THR A 755 -11.23 23.00 -9.58
N GLY A 756 -11.95 23.55 -10.56
CA GLY A 756 -13.17 24.34 -10.35
C GLY A 756 -14.26 23.57 -9.59
N VAL A 757 -14.52 22.31 -9.97
CA VAL A 757 -15.46 21.41 -9.29
C VAL A 757 -14.98 21.11 -7.86
N CYS A 758 -13.70 20.80 -7.70
CA CYS A 758 -13.11 20.47 -6.40
C CYS A 758 -13.11 21.64 -5.42
N ARG A 759 -13.11 22.90 -5.89
CA ARG A 759 -13.29 24.08 -5.00
C ARG A 759 -14.60 24.03 -4.23
N GLY A 760 -15.66 23.44 -4.81
CA GLY A 760 -16.94 23.26 -4.13
C GLY A 760 -16.92 22.19 -3.03
N LEU A 761 -15.86 21.38 -2.97
CA LEU A 761 -15.67 20.36 -1.94
C LEU A 761 -14.94 20.90 -0.71
N GLU A 762 -14.47 22.15 -0.76
CA GLU A 762 -13.74 22.74 0.36
C GLU A 762 -14.63 22.75 1.61
N VAL A 763 -14.11 22.13 2.68
CA VAL A 763 -14.80 22.11 3.97
C VAL A 763 -14.38 23.36 4.74
N MET A 764 -15.33 24.28 4.91
CA MET A 764 -15.18 25.41 5.81
C MET A 764 -15.30 24.89 7.25
N GLY A 765 -14.29 25.14 8.08
CA GLY A 765 -14.35 24.79 9.50
C GLY A 765 -15.51 25.49 10.23
N PRO A 766 -15.85 25.08 11.46
CA PRO A 766 -16.81 25.81 12.27
C PRO A 766 -16.34 27.27 12.43
N LEU A 767 -17.24 28.22 12.12
CA LEU A 767 -17.02 29.66 12.23
C LEU A 767 -16.89 30.11 13.69
#